data_AF-A0A1Y6BUJ3-F1
#
_entry.id   AF-A0A1Y6BUJ3-F1
#
_cell.length_a   1.000
_cell.length_b   1.000
_cell.length_c   1.000
_cell.angle_alpha   90.00
_cell.angle_beta   90.00
_cell.angle_gamma   90.00
#
_symmetry.space_group_name_H-M   'P 1'
#
loop_
_entity.id
_entity.type
_entity.pdbx_description
1 polymer ?
#
loop_
_entity_poly.entity_id
_entity_poly.type
_entity_poly.pdbx_seq_one_letter_code
_entity_poly.pdbx_strand_id
1 'polypeptide(L)'
;MIQLLLIFLLSLSTLGYGRSFDPSVMERFEFLGKYSYLLNHEGPGLKAQDVWTRYQASPDRFTKHSHERPNYGFSPHEHWGIIPIENSSTAMSIVLENNFGVIDEFDLYLVHDGEIQTIYQGGDQRPFDRRYELVRSNNTKILVPHGTSHLVYRSQGVTINIVSLRAWHEQDFRANMRWEYLAIGTLSGIHIIMIFYNLFLAVSSKSSLYFKYVVFVVASLVFYLSTFNIGQEIGYHLFGIKTYSNHIMPFSVSTVCFFACSYSWQFLSMESSRYRLFKPIFLLILILCPLNMINAVFISEWYAAIGALIIPTIAISTFLTLAALRLHEGYRPAKLYIVAWVSYLFGSGDLVAAYLGLINYTEFNVWGQFIGGCIEIVVFSVALGARYNYFRAVAADEISKLNYRLQDLNKGLEIKVEERSRDVRDILTHIHQGIFTISERTRIDPSYSKHLEELFEQQDLGNHDIIAILQRSTKLSENDIDQTKAALLSMVQEDEIAFLLNEHLLPRHVLWQSAAHQEPLEYDLDWAHLSDGHAQSKVLVTVRDMTDKLKMEAEFARKSREIQLIAQLIDVNAERFASFQKLSNEMLAEVDAKLLGKSWNEDDLRFLFVSYHTLKGMSRGLGLHSLSDQIHKAESHLVAARQADYLIDREELTADQDGVKECLREYIELNNQKLGRIVDPSLMMISKELILRFLDSFTDVQINQKLSKDLGALKRHCFQTLEDICYNQLDAIKSMSDQLEKPIPKLLFDNVIYGLEPKIADVFERTITHLVRNSLAHGLETGQERITAGKKERGEIHIAQEAVGSEVVTYFQDDGQGVALDAIRSKAKALNYELTDENPESLLSLLLETGFSTRQQVDNIAGRGVGLDVVKMYIEHVGGQFTIQACSEENHGRILVRFMIALPDRYFSHIEFQSSQVA
;
A
#
# COMPACT_ATOMS: atom_id res chain seq x y z
N MET A 1 -6.36 53.46 48.52
CA MET A 1 -6.40 54.43 47.39
C MET A 1 -7.79 54.50 46.75
N ILE A 2 -8.41 53.37 46.36
CA ILE A 2 -9.79 53.34 45.81
C ILE A 2 -10.86 53.73 46.85
N GLN A 3 -10.66 53.41 48.14
CA GLN A 3 -11.54 53.88 49.23
C GLN A 3 -11.44 55.39 49.49
N LEU A 4 -10.30 56.03 49.21
CA LEU A 4 -10.13 57.49 49.35
C LEU A 4 -10.75 58.25 48.16
N LEU A 5 -10.80 57.63 46.97
CA LEU A 5 -11.50 58.16 45.81
C LEU A 5 -13.03 58.10 45.98
N LEU A 6 -13.54 57.03 46.61
CA LEU A 6 -14.97 56.87 46.94
C LEU A 6 -15.44 57.83 48.04
N ILE A 7 -14.58 58.16 49.02
CA ILE A 7 -14.87 59.15 50.06
C ILE A 7 -14.82 60.58 49.50
N PHE A 8 -14.01 60.85 48.47
CA PHE A 8 -13.96 62.14 47.75
C PHE A 8 -15.14 62.33 46.78
N LEU A 9 -15.63 61.25 46.17
CA LEU A 9 -16.81 61.26 45.28
C LEU A 9 -18.14 61.34 46.04
N LEU A 10 -18.18 60.95 47.33
CA LEU A 10 -19.35 61.08 48.19
C LEU A 10 -19.47 62.46 48.88
N SER A 11 -18.50 63.37 48.73
CA SER A 11 -18.50 64.69 49.37
C SER A 11 -18.93 65.87 48.48
N LEU A 12 -19.39 65.62 47.24
CA LEU A 12 -19.80 66.68 46.31
C LEU A 12 -21.23 66.46 45.82
N SER A 13 -22.19 66.56 46.74
CA SER A 13 -23.59 66.77 46.39
C SER A 13 -24.25 67.69 47.40
N THR A 14 -24.09 68.99 47.21
CA THR A 14 -24.91 69.99 47.90
C THR A 14 -25.43 71.04 46.94
N LEU A 15 -26.77 71.15 46.95
CA LEU A 15 -27.59 72.36 46.78
C LEU A 15 -27.72 72.94 45.36
N GLY A 16 -28.74 72.45 44.65
CA GLY A 16 -29.35 73.18 43.54
C GLY A 16 -30.68 73.84 43.97
N TYR A 17 -30.61 75.09 44.43
CA TYR A 17 -31.72 76.04 44.27
C TYR A 17 -31.58 76.69 42.88
N GLY A 18 -32.69 76.84 42.15
CA GLY A 18 -32.71 77.32 40.76
C GLY A 18 -32.09 78.70 40.59
N ARG A 19 -31.07 78.80 39.73
CA ARG A 19 -30.48 80.04 39.22
C ARG A 19 -30.29 79.92 37.70
N SER A 20 -30.31 81.06 37.01
CA SER A 20 -29.82 81.28 35.65
C SER A 20 -28.34 80.90 35.53
N PHE A 21 -27.87 80.58 34.32
CA PHE A 21 -26.44 80.43 34.08
C PHE A 21 -25.82 81.82 33.99
N ASP A 22 -24.87 82.12 34.89
CA ASP A 22 -24.04 83.33 34.84
C ASP A 22 -22.72 82.99 34.13
N PRO A 23 -22.48 83.52 32.92
CA PRO A 23 -21.26 83.31 32.15
C PRO A 23 -19.98 83.71 32.90
N SER A 24 -20.04 84.55 33.94
CA SER A 24 -18.87 84.92 34.74
C SER A 24 -18.36 83.78 35.64
N VAL A 25 -19.12 82.69 35.82
CA VAL A 25 -18.79 81.55 36.71
C VAL A 25 -18.22 80.34 35.93
N MET A 26 -17.64 80.58 34.74
CA MET A 26 -17.09 79.53 33.86
C MET A 26 -15.97 78.67 34.47
N GLU A 27 -15.35 79.12 35.56
CA GLU A 27 -14.28 78.39 36.27
C GLU A 27 -14.68 76.99 36.77
N ARG A 28 -15.99 76.66 36.79
CA ARG A 28 -16.49 75.36 37.28
C ARG A 28 -16.58 74.27 36.22
N PHE A 29 -16.34 74.58 34.94
CA PHE A 29 -16.40 73.63 33.82
C PHE A 29 -17.70 72.80 33.73
N GLU A 30 -18.81 73.35 34.24
CA GLU A 30 -20.10 72.66 34.35
C GLU A 30 -20.82 72.59 32.99
N PHE A 31 -21.54 71.50 32.75
CA PHE A 31 -22.43 71.41 31.59
C PHE A 31 -23.73 72.18 31.81
N LEU A 32 -24.25 72.76 30.73
CA LEU A 32 -25.40 73.66 30.77
C LEU A 32 -26.75 72.94 30.83
N GLY A 33 -26.79 71.61 30.71
CA GLY A 33 -28.03 70.84 30.62
C GLY A 33 -28.95 70.97 31.84
N LYS A 34 -28.39 71.13 33.05
CA LYS A 34 -29.19 71.32 34.28
C LYS A 34 -29.93 72.67 34.34
N TYR A 35 -29.56 73.59 33.46
CA TYR A 35 -30.21 74.88 33.27
C TYR A 35 -31.23 74.88 32.13
N SER A 36 -31.39 73.74 31.42
CA SER A 36 -32.28 73.66 30.27
C SER A 36 -33.73 73.40 30.68
N TYR A 37 -34.62 74.09 29.98
CA TYR A 37 -36.05 73.89 29.97
C TYR A 37 -36.40 73.21 28.65
N LEU A 38 -36.89 71.97 28.71
CA LEU A 38 -37.12 71.10 27.55
C LEU A 38 -38.57 71.20 27.09
N LEU A 39 -38.79 71.39 25.79
CA LEU A 39 -40.13 71.33 25.22
C LEU A 39 -40.58 69.86 25.09
N ASN A 40 -41.74 69.52 25.66
CA ASN A 40 -42.34 68.21 25.43
C ASN A 40 -42.65 68.04 23.93
N HIS A 41 -42.38 66.86 23.36
CA HIS A 41 -42.47 66.63 21.92
C HIS A 41 -43.87 66.96 21.35
N GLU A 42 -43.96 67.91 20.42
CA GLU A 42 -45.22 68.44 19.86
C GLU A 42 -45.29 68.32 18.32
N GLY A 43 -44.51 67.41 17.71
CA GLY A 43 -44.50 67.16 16.27
C GLY A 43 -43.37 67.88 15.50
N PRO A 44 -43.15 67.54 14.21
CA PRO A 44 -42.02 68.05 13.42
C PRO A 44 -42.23 69.47 12.87
N GLY A 45 -41.14 70.18 12.57
CA GLY A 45 -41.16 71.39 11.75
C GLY A 45 -41.32 72.71 12.53
N LEU A 46 -41.04 72.69 13.83
CA LEU A 46 -41.02 73.89 14.66
C LEU A 46 -39.82 74.78 14.28
N LYS A 47 -40.03 76.10 14.29
CA LYS A 47 -38.92 77.07 14.18
C LYS A 47 -38.54 77.59 15.56
N ALA A 48 -37.32 78.12 15.69
CA ALA A 48 -36.85 78.75 16.93
C ALA A 48 -37.80 79.84 17.45
N GLN A 49 -38.42 80.60 16.53
CA GLN A 49 -39.43 81.61 16.87
C GLN A 49 -40.69 81.01 17.49
N ASP A 50 -41.17 79.87 16.99
CA ASP A 50 -42.36 79.21 17.52
C ASP A 50 -42.10 78.71 18.94
N VAL A 51 -40.93 78.11 19.15
CA VAL A 51 -40.48 77.60 20.45
C VAL A 51 -40.31 78.73 21.47
N TRP A 52 -39.69 79.85 21.06
CA TRP A 52 -39.55 81.03 21.90
C TRP A 52 -40.90 81.66 22.28
N THR A 53 -41.80 81.83 21.30
CA THR A 53 -43.15 82.38 21.53
C THR A 53 -43.94 81.49 22.51
N ARG A 54 -43.80 80.17 22.41
CA ARG A 54 -44.42 79.21 23.34
C ARG A 54 -43.84 79.31 24.74
N TYR A 55 -42.52 79.46 24.86
CA TYR A 55 -41.87 79.64 26.15
C TYR A 55 -42.35 80.90 26.87
N GLN A 56 -42.51 81.99 26.13
CA GLN A 56 -43.07 83.24 26.68
C GLN A 56 -44.54 83.08 27.07
N ALA A 57 -45.35 82.40 26.26
CA ALA A 57 -46.79 82.26 26.49
C ALA A 57 -47.14 81.25 27.60
N SER A 58 -46.37 80.18 27.74
CA SER A 58 -46.65 79.09 28.70
C SER A 58 -45.36 78.39 29.13
N PRO A 59 -44.58 78.98 30.05
CA PRO A 59 -43.35 78.36 30.58
C PRO A 59 -43.59 76.96 31.17
N ASP A 60 -44.78 76.69 31.70
CA ASP A 60 -45.16 75.41 32.32
C ASP A 60 -45.17 74.23 31.34
N ARG A 61 -45.21 74.48 30.02
CA ARG A 61 -45.07 73.42 29.01
C ARG A 61 -43.65 72.89 28.88
N PHE A 62 -42.67 73.60 29.44
CA PHE A 62 -41.28 73.20 29.42
C PHE A 62 -40.91 72.50 30.72
N THR A 63 -40.37 71.30 30.60
CA THR A 63 -39.92 70.53 31.76
C THR A 63 -38.47 70.88 32.06
N LYS A 64 -38.20 71.29 33.30
CA LYS A 64 -36.81 71.55 33.72
C LYS A 64 -36.03 70.25 33.76
N HIS A 65 -34.88 70.22 33.11
CA HIS A 65 -34.02 69.05 33.14
C HIS A 65 -33.18 69.00 34.41
N SER A 66 -33.07 67.82 35.02
CA SER A 66 -32.35 67.60 36.28
C SER A 66 -30.89 67.21 36.11
N HIS A 67 -30.48 66.78 34.91
CA HIS A 67 -29.14 66.28 34.65
C HIS A 67 -28.30 67.28 33.85
N GLU A 68 -26.98 67.11 33.94
CA GLU A 68 -26.01 67.95 33.24
C GLU A 68 -26.05 67.82 31.72
N ARG A 69 -26.55 66.69 31.19
CA ARG A 69 -26.58 66.38 29.76
C ARG A 69 -27.89 65.70 29.37
N PRO A 70 -28.81 66.41 28.70
CA PRO A 70 -30.03 65.81 28.17
C PRO A 70 -29.72 64.64 27.23
N ASN A 71 -30.28 63.48 27.56
CA ASN A 71 -30.15 62.25 26.79
C ASN A 71 -31.53 61.82 26.29
N TYR A 72 -31.73 61.89 24.98
CA TYR A 72 -32.97 61.52 24.31
C TYR A 72 -32.95 60.09 23.76
N GLY A 73 -31.87 59.34 24.03
CA GLY A 73 -31.67 57.98 23.57
C GLY A 73 -31.69 57.88 22.04
N PHE A 74 -32.22 56.77 21.53
CA PHE A 74 -32.52 56.59 20.11
C PHE A 74 -33.87 57.24 19.80
N SER A 75 -33.87 58.43 19.23
CA SER A 75 -35.10 59.16 18.89
C SER A 75 -34.91 60.03 17.65
N PRO A 76 -35.59 59.74 16.52
CA PRO A 76 -35.47 60.53 15.29
C PRO A 76 -36.17 61.90 15.39
N HIS A 77 -36.83 62.17 16.51
CA HIS A 77 -37.61 63.37 16.75
C HIS A 77 -36.72 64.59 17.02
N GLU A 78 -37.24 65.77 16.67
CA GLU A 78 -36.62 67.03 17.04
C GLU A 78 -36.82 67.31 18.52
N HIS A 79 -35.73 67.65 19.21
CA HIS A 79 -35.73 68.02 20.61
C HIS A 79 -35.26 69.46 20.77
N TRP A 80 -36.04 70.24 21.52
CA TRP A 80 -35.81 71.66 21.75
C TRP A 80 -35.59 71.93 23.23
N GLY A 81 -34.63 72.80 23.53
CA GLY A 81 -34.41 73.28 24.88
C GLY A 81 -34.02 74.75 24.92
N ILE A 82 -34.32 75.39 26.05
CA ILE A 82 -34.06 76.79 26.31
C ILE A 82 -33.25 76.91 27.59
N ILE A 83 -32.15 77.66 27.54
CA ILE A 83 -31.26 77.93 28.68
C ILE A 83 -31.26 79.44 28.91
N PRO A 84 -31.79 79.94 30.04
CA PRO A 84 -31.70 81.35 30.39
C PRO A 84 -30.27 81.69 30.81
N ILE A 85 -29.71 82.74 30.21
CA ILE A 85 -28.37 83.27 30.46
C ILE A 85 -28.52 84.67 31.03
N GLU A 86 -27.85 84.92 32.15
CA GLU A 86 -27.83 86.24 32.79
C GLU A 86 -26.41 86.78 32.76
N ASN A 87 -26.19 87.86 32.03
CA ASN A 87 -24.87 88.47 31.90
C ASN A 87 -24.85 89.85 32.59
N SER A 88 -24.12 89.93 33.69
CA SER A 88 -23.90 91.14 34.46
C SER A 88 -22.76 92.03 33.92
N SER A 89 -22.02 91.55 32.93
CA SER A 89 -20.91 92.29 32.28
C SER A 89 -21.35 93.00 30.99
N THR A 90 -20.62 94.03 30.55
CA THR A 90 -20.98 94.84 29.37
C THR A 90 -21.13 94.03 28.07
N ALA A 91 -20.24 93.06 27.85
CA ALA A 91 -20.36 92.05 26.79
C ALA A 91 -19.33 90.95 27.07
N MET A 92 -19.74 89.69 27.06
CA MET A 92 -18.84 88.55 27.31
C MET A 92 -18.72 87.67 26.07
N SER A 93 -17.49 87.43 25.60
CA SER A 93 -17.25 86.49 24.51
C SER A 93 -16.94 85.10 25.05
N ILE A 94 -17.71 84.12 24.60
CA ILE A 94 -17.65 82.73 25.09
C ILE A 94 -17.66 81.75 23.92
N VAL A 95 -17.04 80.60 24.11
CA VAL A 95 -17.12 79.46 23.17
C VAL A 95 -18.14 78.47 23.72
N LEU A 96 -19.17 78.20 22.93
CA LEU A 96 -20.13 77.14 23.21
C LEU A 96 -19.68 75.88 22.50
N GLU A 97 -19.57 74.78 23.25
CA GLU A 97 -19.19 73.47 22.75
C GLU A 97 -20.32 72.47 23.05
N ASN A 98 -20.76 71.73 22.05
CA ASN A 98 -21.41 70.44 22.27
C ASN A 98 -20.35 69.33 22.16
N ASN A 99 -19.93 68.79 23.30
CA ASN A 99 -18.88 67.76 23.41
C ASN A 99 -19.37 66.38 22.91
N PHE A 100 -20.64 66.24 22.52
CA PHE A 100 -21.11 65.09 21.77
C PHE A 100 -21.04 65.39 20.26
N GLY A 101 -19.90 65.06 19.65
CA GLY A 101 -19.59 65.42 18.26
C GLY A 101 -20.44 64.71 17.20
N VAL A 102 -20.96 63.52 17.52
CA VAL A 102 -21.67 62.59 16.61
C VAL A 102 -23.18 62.86 16.55
N ILE A 103 -23.58 64.12 16.71
CA ILE A 103 -24.98 64.53 16.62
C ILE A 103 -25.28 64.95 15.19
N ASP A 104 -26.33 64.41 14.57
CA ASP A 104 -26.62 64.64 13.15
C ASP A 104 -26.85 66.11 12.84
N GLU A 105 -27.78 66.75 13.56
CA GLU A 105 -28.06 68.17 13.47
C GLU A 105 -28.09 68.83 14.84
N PHE A 106 -27.36 69.93 14.98
CA PHE A 106 -27.32 70.74 16.18
C PHE A 106 -27.32 72.22 15.84
N ASP A 107 -28.42 72.89 16.18
CA ASP A 107 -28.62 74.31 15.92
C ASP A 107 -28.70 75.08 17.23
N LEU A 108 -28.08 76.26 17.25
CA LEU A 108 -28.12 77.19 18.38
C LEU A 108 -28.65 78.55 17.92
N TYR A 109 -29.51 79.13 18.74
CA TYR A 109 -30.10 80.44 18.54
C TYR A 109 -29.96 81.25 19.83
N LEU A 110 -29.57 82.52 19.72
CA LEU A 110 -29.53 83.45 20.84
C LEU A 110 -30.72 84.39 20.74
N VAL A 111 -31.46 84.52 21.83
CA VAL A 111 -32.59 85.44 21.95
C VAL A 111 -32.26 86.54 22.93
N HIS A 112 -32.30 87.79 22.49
CA HIS A 112 -32.07 88.97 23.32
C HIS A 112 -33.00 90.09 22.89
N ASP A 113 -33.63 90.78 23.84
CA ASP A 113 -34.65 91.82 23.58
C ASP A 113 -35.77 91.40 22.61
N GLY A 114 -36.08 90.09 22.55
CA GLY A 114 -37.10 89.51 21.68
C GLY A 114 -36.63 89.23 20.25
N GLU A 115 -35.42 89.63 19.86
CA GLU A 115 -34.81 89.28 18.58
C GLU A 115 -34.12 87.91 18.67
N ILE A 116 -34.35 87.06 17.66
CA ILE A 116 -33.72 85.73 17.57
C ILE A 116 -32.61 85.78 16.52
N GLN A 117 -31.38 85.49 16.95
CA GLN A 117 -30.22 85.37 16.10
C GLN A 117 -29.78 83.90 15.98
N THR A 118 -29.62 83.41 14.75
CA THR A 118 -28.98 82.11 14.51
C THR A 118 -27.47 82.22 14.73
N ILE A 119 -26.94 81.50 15.72
CA ILE A 119 -25.52 81.58 16.13
C ILE A 119 -24.71 80.34 15.72
N TYR A 120 -25.35 79.19 15.51
CA TYR A 120 -24.69 77.99 15.01
C TYR A 120 -25.68 77.06 14.33
N GLN A 121 -25.19 76.41 13.27
CA GLN A 121 -25.95 75.43 12.50
C GLN A 121 -25.01 74.32 12.04
N GLY A 122 -24.79 73.33 12.90
CA GLY A 122 -23.83 72.25 12.67
C GLY A 122 -24.38 70.87 12.99
N GLY A 123 -23.48 69.96 13.39
CA GLY A 123 -23.73 68.53 13.46
C GLY A 123 -22.80 67.77 12.50
N ASP A 124 -22.77 66.45 12.62
CA ASP A 124 -21.88 65.59 11.82
C ASP A 124 -22.39 65.39 10.38
N GLN A 125 -23.71 65.55 10.14
CA GLN A 125 -24.33 65.59 8.81
C GLN A 125 -24.23 66.97 8.14
N ARG A 126 -23.69 67.98 8.84
CA ARG A 126 -23.46 69.32 8.27
C ARG A 126 -21.98 69.53 7.95
N PRO A 127 -21.64 70.46 7.02
CA PRO A 127 -20.25 70.71 6.64
C PRO A 127 -19.35 71.02 7.84
N PHE A 128 -18.21 70.32 7.94
CA PHE A 128 -17.29 70.36 9.06
C PHE A 128 -16.71 71.76 9.31
N ASP A 129 -16.58 72.55 8.24
CA ASP A 129 -16.05 73.92 8.21
C ASP A 129 -16.98 74.98 8.83
N ARG A 130 -18.16 74.58 9.33
CA ARG A 130 -19.06 75.47 10.10
C ARG A 130 -18.65 75.66 11.56
N ARG A 131 -17.76 74.82 12.08
CA ARG A 131 -17.23 74.93 13.45
C ARG A 131 -16.32 76.15 13.57
N TYR A 132 -16.35 76.83 14.72
CA TYR A 132 -15.47 77.98 14.98
C TYR A 132 -13.99 77.57 15.02
N GLU A 133 -13.69 76.54 15.81
CA GLU A 133 -12.42 75.82 15.81
C GLU A 133 -12.62 74.47 15.10
N LEU A 134 -11.70 74.13 14.18
CA LEU A 134 -11.77 72.90 13.36
C LEU A 134 -11.32 71.68 14.18
N VAL A 135 -12.14 71.30 15.16
CA VAL A 135 -11.90 70.18 16.08
C VAL A 135 -13.07 69.19 16.07
N ARG A 136 -12.90 68.02 16.69
CA ARG A 136 -13.89 66.93 16.73
C ARG A 136 -15.29 67.34 17.25
N SER A 137 -15.36 68.27 18.22
CA SER A 137 -16.60 68.68 18.87
C SER A 137 -17.29 69.83 18.13
N ASN A 138 -18.62 69.88 18.20
CA ASN A 138 -19.39 70.95 17.59
C ASN A 138 -19.22 72.22 18.42
N ASN A 139 -18.73 73.31 17.82
CA ASN A 139 -18.43 74.52 18.60
C ASN A 139 -18.69 75.81 17.81
N THR A 140 -19.05 76.86 18.54
CA THR A 140 -19.25 78.22 18.01
C THR A 140 -18.80 79.26 19.03
N LYS A 141 -18.41 80.44 18.55
CA LYS A 141 -18.10 81.59 19.40
C LYS A 141 -19.26 82.57 19.37
N ILE A 142 -19.72 82.99 20.55
CA ILE A 142 -20.82 83.95 20.68
C ILE A 142 -20.41 85.14 21.54
N LEU A 143 -21.08 86.27 21.32
CA LEU A 143 -21.03 87.45 22.18
C LEU A 143 -22.34 87.50 22.96
N VAL A 144 -22.26 87.35 24.29
CA VAL A 144 -23.42 87.49 25.15
C VAL A 144 -23.57 88.97 25.53
N PRO A 145 -24.65 89.65 25.12
CA PRO A 145 -24.89 91.05 25.48
C PRO A 145 -25.20 91.21 26.98
N HIS A 146 -25.11 92.42 27.51
CA HIS A 146 -25.46 92.71 28.91
C HIS A 146 -26.97 92.50 29.15
N GLY A 147 -27.34 91.87 30.26
CA GLY A 147 -28.71 91.60 30.66
C GLY A 147 -29.12 90.13 30.47
N THR A 148 -30.43 89.91 30.32
CA THR A 148 -30.99 88.56 30.18
C THR A 148 -31.04 88.16 28.70
N SER A 149 -30.44 87.03 28.37
CA SER A 149 -30.56 86.38 27.05
C SER A 149 -31.07 84.95 27.24
N HIS A 150 -31.62 84.36 26.18
CA HIS A 150 -32.04 82.96 26.19
C HIS A 150 -31.36 82.22 25.05
N LEU A 151 -30.66 81.14 25.38
CA LEU A 151 -30.06 80.25 24.41
C LEU A 151 -31.05 79.14 24.08
N VAL A 152 -31.52 79.13 22.84
CA VAL A 152 -32.41 78.08 22.33
C VAL A 152 -31.57 77.11 21.52
N TYR A 153 -31.66 75.82 21.81
CA TYR A 153 -31.01 74.77 21.03
C TYR A 153 -32.04 73.82 20.40
N ARG A 154 -31.70 73.33 19.22
CA ARG A 154 -32.38 72.23 18.52
C ARG A 154 -31.39 71.10 18.32
N SER A 155 -31.81 69.90 18.65
CA SER A 155 -31.04 68.67 18.42
C SER A 155 -31.92 67.65 17.71
N GLN A 156 -31.36 67.01 16.69
CA GLN A 156 -32.01 65.92 15.98
C GLN A 156 -30.94 64.93 15.53
N GLY A 157 -31.25 63.64 15.63
CA GLY A 157 -30.39 62.59 15.08
C GLY A 157 -31.13 61.28 14.92
N VAL A 158 -30.74 60.51 13.90
CA VAL A 158 -31.27 59.16 13.66
C VAL A 158 -30.70 58.16 14.68
N THR A 159 -29.51 58.44 15.24
CA THR A 159 -28.84 57.57 16.19
C THR A 159 -29.06 58.02 17.65
N ILE A 160 -28.00 58.03 18.47
CA ILE A 160 -28.08 58.45 19.88
C ILE A 160 -28.04 59.98 19.93
N ASN A 161 -29.05 60.59 20.53
CA ASN A 161 -29.15 62.04 20.64
C ASN A 161 -28.87 62.50 22.08
N ILE A 162 -27.64 62.98 22.30
CA ILE A 162 -27.19 63.53 23.59
C ILE A 162 -26.73 64.97 23.37
N VAL A 163 -27.29 65.90 24.17
CA VAL A 163 -26.87 67.30 24.16
C VAL A 163 -25.90 67.53 25.31
N SER A 164 -24.62 67.69 24.99
CA SER A 164 -23.52 67.85 25.95
C SER A 164 -22.93 69.26 25.87
N LEU A 165 -23.78 70.26 26.10
CA LEU A 165 -23.44 71.67 25.92
C LEU A 165 -22.63 72.22 27.11
N ARG A 166 -21.49 72.83 26.83
CA ARG A 166 -20.60 73.48 27.79
C ARG A 166 -20.19 74.86 27.27
N ALA A 167 -19.96 75.80 28.18
CA ALA A 167 -19.45 77.13 27.84
C ALA A 167 -18.02 77.29 28.36
N TRP A 168 -17.18 77.95 27.57
CA TRP A 168 -15.75 78.07 27.82
C TRP A 168 -15.25 79.49 27.57
N HIS A 169 -14.19 79.87 28.29
CA HIS A 169 -13.26 80.88 27.79
C HIS A 169 -12.44 80.29 26.63
N GLU A 170 -12.10 81.12 25.64
CA GLU A 170 -11.41 80.67 24.42
C GLU A 170 -10.06 79.99 24.72
N GLN A 171 -9.31 80.50 25.71
CA GLN A 171 -8.02 79.92 26.11
C GLN A 171 -8.20 78.56 26.78
N ASP A 172 -9.19 78.42 27.66
CA ASP A 172 -9.48 77.18 28.37
C ASP A 172 -10.02 76.10 27.44
N PHE A 173 -10.85 76.48 26.46
CA PHE A 173 -11.31 75.58 25.40
C PHE A 173 -10.12 74.99 24.63
N ARG A 174 -9.21 75.84 24.15
CA ARG A 174 -8.01 75.38 23.42
C ARG A 174 -7.09 74.54 24.31
N ALA A 175 -6.96 74.88 25.59
CA ALA A 175 -6.17 74.11 26.55
C ALA A 175 -6.78 72.72 26.81
N ASN A 176 -8.10 72.64 26.99
CA ASN A 176 -8.82 71.37 27.15
C ASN A 176 -8.67 70.49 25.91
N MET A 177 -8.86 71.05 24.70
CA MET A 177 -8.67 70.31 23.46
C MET A 177 -7.26 69.71 23.35
N ARG A 178 -6.20 70.45 23.71
CA ARG A 178 -4.82 69.91 23.72
C ARG A 178 -4.68 68.68 24.62
N TRP A 179 -5.28 68.69 25.81
CA TRP A 179 -5.26 67.55 26.73
C TRP A 179 -6.04 66.36 26.18
N GLU A 180 -7.22 66.60 25.60
CA GLU A 180 -8.02 65.55 24.99
C GLU A 180 -7.29 64.89 23.80
N TYR A 181 -6.68 65.68 22.90
CA TYR A 181 -5.89 65.14 21.79
C TYR A 181 -4.65 64.40 22.27
N LEU A 182 -4.00 64.82 23.36
CA LEU A 182 -2.89 64.07 23.95
C LEU A 182 -3.36 62.71 24.49
N ALA A 183 -4.52 62.67 25.15
CA ALA A 183 -5.12 61.44 25.66
C ALA A 183 -5.51 60.49 24.52
N ILE A 184 -6.24 60.99 23.51
CA ILE A 184 -6.61 60.25 22.29
C ILE A 184 -5.34 59.75 21.59
N GLY A 185 -4.35 60.61 21.36
CA GLY A 185 -3.10 60.26 20.70
C GLY A 185 -2.32 59.19 21.44
N THR A 186 -2.32 59.22 22.78
CA THR A 186 -1.71 58.17 23.62
C THR A 186 -2.44 56.84 23.46
N LEU A 187 -3.78 56.83 23.54
CA LEU A 187 -4.59 55.61 23.44
C LEU A 187 -4.54 55.01 22.02
N SER A 188 -4.60 55.84 20.98
CA SER A 188 -4.38 55.43 19.59
C SER A 188 -2.94 54.96 19.36
N GLY A 189 -1.95 55.58 20.01
CA GLY A 189 -0.55 55.16 19.99
C GLY A 189 -0.35 53.74 20.52
N ILE A 190 -1.02 53.38 21.62
CA ILE A 190 -1.07 52.00 22.14
C ILE A 190 -1.57 51.05 21.04
N HIS A 191 -2.69 51.37 20.37
CA HIS A 191 -3.21 50.54 19.29
C HIS A 191 -2.19 50.35 18.16
N ILE A 192 -1.56 51.43 17.69
CA ILE A 192 -0.58 51.40 16.60
C ILE A 192 0.63 50.54 16.98
N ILE A 193 1.17 50.72 18.20
CA ILE A 193 2.28 49.90 18.70
C ILE A 193 1.88 48.43 18.73
N MET A 194 0.68 48.12 19.25
CA MET A 194 0.17 46.75 19.33
C MET A 194 -0.07 46.13 17.95
N ILE A 195 -0.49 46.91 16.95
CA ILE A 195 -0.63 46.48 15.55
C ILE A 195 0.73 46.07 14.99
N PHE A 196 1.73 46.96 15.03
CA PHE A 196 3.05 46.67 14.46
C PHE A 196 3.78 45.54 15.19
N TYR A 197 3.74 45.54 16.52
CA TYR A 197 4.34 44.49 17.34
C TYR A 197 3.75 43.11 17.02
N ASN A 198 2.41 42.99 16.99
CA ASN A 198 1.77 41.71 16.72
C ASN A 198 1.81 41.33 15.23
N LEU A 199 1.95 42.29 14.31
CA LEU A 199 2.19 42.01 12.89
C LEU A 199 3.58 41.40 12.68
N PHE A 200 4.60 41.93 13.34
CA PHE A 200 5.93 41.33 13.34
C PHE A 200 5.91 39.90 13.89
N LEU A 201 5.19 39.68 15.00
CA LEU A 201 4.96 38.33 15.54
C LEU A 201 4.18 37.43 14.59
N ALA A 202 3.20 37.96 13.84
CA ALA A 202 2.45 37.18 12.85
C ALA A 202 3.36 36.67 11.72
N VAL A 203 4.22 37.54 11.20
CA VAL A 203 5.18 37.22 10.14
C VAL A 203 6.24 36.24 10.63
N SER A 204 6.81 36.46 11.83
CA SER A 204 7.86 35.61 12.38
C SER A 204 7.35 34.23 12.81
N SER A 205 6.18 34.17 13.42
CA SER A 205 5.58 32.90 13.87
C SER A 205 4.81 32.15 12.78
N LYS A 206 4.59 32.76 11.61
CA LYS A 206 3.72 32.25 10.52
C LYS A 206 2.33 31.82 11.01
N SER A 207 1.82 32.46 12.05
CA SER A 207 0.56 32.08 12.70
C SER A 207 -0.60 32.96 12.26
N SER A 208 -1.61 32.34 11.63
CA SER A 208 -2.85 33.01 11.22
C SER A 208 -3.57 33.71 12.38
N LEU A 209 -3.41 33.23 13.62
CA LEU A 209 -4.08 33.81 14.78
C LEU A 209 -3.58 35.23 15.09
N TYR A 210 -2.26 35.47 15.00
CA TYR A 210 -1.70 36.81 15.21
C TYR A 210 -2.17 37.77 14.11
N PHE A 211 -2.31 37.29 12.87
CA PHE A 211 -2.85 38.11 11.78
C PHE A 211 -4.30 38.53 12.03
N LYS A 212 -5.16 37.59 12.44
CA LYS A 212 -6.57 37.90 12.80
C LYS A 212 -6.65 38.89 13.96
N TYR A 213 -5.78 38.73 14.95
CA TYR A 213 -5.67 39.68 16.06
C TYR A 213 -5.29 41.08 15.57
N VAL A 214 -4.30 41.21 14.68
CA VAL A 214 -3.92 42.50 14.12
C VAL A 214 -5.09 43.16 13.39
N VAL A 215 -5.83 42.42 12.56
CA VAL A 215 -7.01 42.95 11.86
C VAL A 215 -8.11 43.36 12.83
N PHE A 216 -8.30 42.59 13.92
CA PHE A 216 -9.20 42.96 15.01
C PHE A 216 -8.80 44.29 15.67
N VAL A 217 -7.52 44.50 15.99
CA VAL A 217 -7.01 45.74 16.61
C VAL A 217 -7.11 46.93 15.64
N VAL A 218 -6.88 46.72 14.35
CA VAL A 218 -7.08 47.76 13.33
C VAL A 218 -8.56 48.15 13.27
N ALA A 219 -9.47 47.17 13.24
CA ALA A 219 -10.90 47.43 13.23
C ALA A 219 -11.34 48.18 14.50
N SER A 220 -10.80 47.83 15.68
CA SER A 220 -11.13 48.51 16.94
C SER A 220 -10.64 49.95 16.96
N LEU A 221 -9.44 50.22 16.42
CA LEU A 221 -8.94 51.58 16.29
C LEU A 221 -9.86 52.43 15.41
N VAL A 222 -10.30 51.92 14.26
CA VAL A 222 -11.26 52.63 13.38
C VAL A 222 -12.57 52.90 14.13
N PHE A 223 -13.09 51.91 14.86
CA PHE A 223 -14.27 52.08 15.70
C PHE A 223 -14.09 53.21 16.74
N TYR A 224 -13.00 53.22 17.50
CA TYR A 224 -12.77 54.28 18.50
C TYR A 224 -12.62 55.67 17.87
N LEU A 225 -11.87 55.79 16.78
CA LEU A 225 -11.75 57.06 16.05
C LEU A 225 -13.11 57.56 15.54
N SER A 226 -14.00 56.63 15.18
CA SER A 226 -15.38 56.93 14.77
C SER A 226 -16.25 57.40 15.93
N THR A 227 -16.19 56.73 17.08
CA THR A 227 -16.99 57.07 18.28
C THR A 227 -16.64 58.45 18.85
N PHE A 228 -15.38 58.87 18.75
CA PHE A 228 -14.93 60.19 19.24
C PHE A 228 -15.06 61.32 18.20
N ASN A 229 -15.65 61.03 17.03
CA ASN A 229 -15.76 61.92 15.86
C ASN A 229 -14.41 62.40 15.28
N ILE A 230 -13.31 61.73 15.61
CA ILE A 230 -11.97 62.02 15.05
C ILE A 230 -11.92 61.60 13.58
N GLY A 231 -12.66 60.54 13.21
CA GLY A 231 -12.77 60.09 11.82
C GLY A 231 -13.25 61.20 10.87
N GLN A 232 -14.22 62.02 11.29
CA GLN A 232 -14.68 63.17 10.49
C GLN A 232 -13.59 64.23 10.34
N GLU A 233 -12.90 64.57 11.43
CA GLU A 233 -11.83 65.57 11.45
C GLU A 233 -10.64 65.15 10.54
N ILE A 234 -10.17 63.91 10.69
CA ILE A 234 -9.15 63.33 9.80
C ILE A 234 -9.64 63.32 8.36
N GLY A 235 -10.90 62.92 8.15
CA GLY A 235 -11.58 62.96 6.85
C GLY A 235 -11.52 64.32 6.18
N TYR A 236 -11.80 65.37 6.95
CA TYR A 236 -11.79 66.75 6.49
C TYR A 236 -10.35 67.22 6.17
N HIS A 237 -9.42 67.07 7.11
CA HIS A 237 -8.06 67.60 6.95
C HIS A 237 -7.22 66.85 5.92
N LEU A 238 -7.35 65.52 5.82
CA LEU A 238 -6.55 64.71 4.90
C LEU A 238 -7.23 64.49 3.54
N PHE A 239 -8.56 64.41 3.51
CA PHE A 239 -9.30 63.98 2.31
C PHE A 239 -10.35 65.01 1.83
N GLY A 240 -10.50 66.14 2.52
CA GLY A 240 -11.48 67.17 2.15
C GLY A 240 -12.94 66.75 2.35
N ILE A 241 -13.20 65.67 3.09
CA ILE A 241 -14.55 65.16 3.35
C ILE A 241 -15.25 66.11 4.33
N LYS A 242 -16.34 66.75 3.87
CA LYS A 242 -17.04 67.77 4.67
C LYS A 242 -18.08 67.22 5.64
N THR A 243 -18.67 66.06 5.37
CA THR A 243 -19.74 65.47 6.18
C THR A 243 -19.34 64.09 6.67
N TYR A 244 -19.86 63.69 7.82
CA TYR A 244 -19.65 62.36 8.37
C TYR A 244 -20.81 61.44 8.00
N SER A 245 -20.56 60.17 7.77
CA SER A 245 -21.63 59.21 7.46
C SER A 245 -22.01 58.42 8.71
N ASN A 246 -23.30 58.43 9.05
CA ASN A 246 -23.88 57.62 10.13
C ASN A 246 -23.65 56.12 9.95
N HIS A 247 -23.35 55.66 8.73
CA HIS A 247 -23.06 54.25 8.43
C HIS A 247 -21.73 53.77 9.04
N ILE A 248 -20.76 54.65 9.27
CA ILE A 248 -19.39 54.29 9.66
C ILE A 248 -19.36 53.62 11.04
N MET A 249 -20.14 54.14 12.00
CA MET A 249 -20.14 53.61 13.37
C MET A 249 -20.75 52.19 13.44
N PRO A 250 -21.98 51.91 12.97
CA PRO A 250 -22.51 50.55 12.97
C PRO A 250 -21.68 49.55 12.15
N PHE A 251 -21.10 50.01 11.04
CA PHE A 251 -20.22 49.20 10.19
C PHE A 251 -18.93 48.81 10.93
N SER A 252 -18.27 49.77 11.58
CA SER A 252 -17.02 49.53 12.32
C SER A 252 -17.23 48.61 13.53
N VAL A 253 -18.30 48.81 14.31
CA VAL A 253 -18.65 47.90 15.42
C VAL A 253 -18.88 46.47 14.93
N SER A 254 -19.62 46.31 13.82
CA SER A 254 -19.87 45.00 13.23
C SER A 254 -18.59 44.35 12.72
N THR A 255 -17.63 45.14 12.24
CA THR A 255 -16.31 44.69 11.77
C THR A 255 -15.44 44.21 12.92
N VAL A 256 -15.41 44.98 14.01
CA VAL A 256 -14.75 44.59 15.26
C VAL A 256 -15.33 43.26 15.75
N CYS A 257 -16.65 43.15 15.84
CA CYS A 257 -17.32 41.94 16.31
C CYS A 257 -17.04 40.72 15.42
N PHE A 258 -17.00 40.88 14.09
CA PHE A 258 -16.67 39.81 13.15
C PHE A 258 -15.26 39.25 13.40
N PHE A 259 -14.26 40.14 13.47
CA PHE A 259 -12.87 39.71 13.70
C PHE A 259 -12.62 39.24 15.12
N ALA A 260 -13.26 39.85 16.12
CA ALA A 260 -13.27 39.37 17.50
C ALA A 260 -13.79 37.94 17.56
N CYS A 261 -14.91 37.66 16.88
CA CYS A 261 -15.47 36.32 16.77
C CYS A 261 -14.46 35.38 16.08
N SER A 262 -14.00 35.68 14.87
CA SER A 262 -13.02 34.82 14.17
C SER A 262 -11.75 34.53 14.99
N TYR A 263 -11.25 35.51 15.74
CA TYR A 263 -10.12 35.39 16.67
C TYR A 263 -10.46 34.47 17.86
N SER A 264 -11.59 34.69 18.51
CA SER A 264 -12.02 34.02 19.74
C SER A 264 -12.11 32.50 19.59
N TRP A 265 -12.68 32.01 18.47
CA TRP A 265 -12.80 30.58 18.20
C TRP A 265 -11.45 29.88 18.15
N GLN A 266 -10.50 30.51 17.46
CA GLN A 266 -9.17 29.96 17.23
C GLN A 266 -8.28 30.14 18.46
N PHE A 267 -8.37 31.26 19.18
CA PHE A 267 -7.63 31.50 20.43
C PHE A 267 -7.97 30.46 21.50
N LEU A 268 -9.27 30.19 21.68
CA LEU A 268 -9.77 29.21 22.64
C LEU A 268 -9.54 27.76 22.20
N SER A 269 -9.08 27.53 20.97
CA SER A 269 -8.85 26.20 20.37
C SER A 269 -10.08 25.30 20.47
N MET A 270 -11.25 25.84 20.12
CA MET A 270 -12.55 25.17 20.29
C MET A 270 -12.70 23.88 19.49
N GLU A 271 -11.93 23.70 18.41
CA GLU A 271 -11.91 22.45 17.63
C GLU A 271 -11.46 21.24 18.45
N SER A 272 -10.62 21.46 19.46
CA SER A 272 -10.11 20.44 20.39
C SER A 272 -10.95 20.30 21.67
N SER A 273 -12.01 21.09 21.83
CA SER A 273 -12.83 21.14 23.05
C SER A 273 -14.04 20.21 22.99
N ARG A 274 -14.50 19.74 24.16
CA ARG A 274 -15.75 18.97 24.26
C ARG A 274 -16.98 19.82 23.91
N TYR A 275 -16.86 21.15 24.05
CA TYR A 275 -17.93 22.12 23.79
C TYR A 275 -18.00 22.60 22.34
N ARG A 276 -17.44 21.84 21.38
CA ARG A 276 -17.54 22.15 19.94
C ARG A 276 -18.98 22.27 19.41
N LEU A 277 -19.96 21.72 20.13
CA LEU A 277 -21.40 21.81 19.82
C LEU A 277 -21.94 23.25 19.82
N PHE A 278 -21.25 24.22 20.43
CA PHE A 278 -21.61 25.64 20.38
C PHE A 278 -21.25 26.33 19.04
N LYS A 279 -20.67 25.60 18.08
CA LYS A 279 -20.33 26.11 16.73
C LYS A 279 -21.48 26.82 16.00
N PRO A 280 -22.76 26.38 16.05
CA PRO A 280 -23.85 27.05 15.34
C PRO A 280 -24.12 28.47 15.83
N ILE A 281 -24.07 28.71 17.14
CA ILE A 281 -24.23 30.06 17.73
C ILE A 281 -23.11 30.97 17.23
N PHE A 282 -21.89 30.43 17.16
CA PHE A 282 -20.73 31.16 16.66
C PHE A 282 -20.83 31.54 15.17
N LEU A 283 -21.26 30.58 14.36
CA LEU A 283 -21.51 30.78 12.93
C LEU A 283 -22.64 31.79 12.71
N LEU A 284 -23.68 31.76 13.55
CA LEU A 284 -24.75 32.75 13.51
C LEU A 284 -24.21 34.17 13.72
N ILE A 285 -23.37 34.39 14.73
CA ILE A 285 -22.73 35.70 14.97
C ILE A 285 -21.88 36.11 13.75
N LEU A 286 -21.07 35.20 13.20
CA LEU A 286 -20.26 35.46 12.00
C LEU A 286 -21.09 35.80 10.76
N ILE A 287 -22.34 35.35 10.67
CA ILE A 287 -23.28 35.68 9.59
C ILE A 287 -23.99 37.01 9.87
N LEU A 288 -24.42 37.24 11.11
CA LEU A 288 -25.13 38.46 11.51
C LEU A 288 -24.24 39.70 11.38
N CYS A 289 -22.93 39.60 11.63
CA CYS A 289 -22.02 40.75 11.48
C CYS A 289 -21.98 41.31 10.04
N PRO A 290 -21.67 40.52 8.98
CA PRO A 290 -21.75 40.98 7.59
C PRO A 290 -23.16 41.42 7.19
N LEU A 291 -24.21 40.74 7.64
CA LEU A 291 -25.58 41.17 7.37
C LEU A 291 -25.86 42.56 7.97
N ASN A 292 -25.36 42.84 9.18
CA ASN A 292 -25.50 44.15 9.79
C ASN A 292 -24.62 45.21 9.11
N MET A 293 -23.47 44.85 8.53
CA MET A 293 -22.68 45.75 7.68
C MET A 293 -23.44 46.12 6.40
N ILE A 294 -24.07 45.14 5.75
CA ILE A 294 -24.91 45.38 4.56
C ILE A 294 -26.11 46.24 4.94
N ASN A 295 -26.76 45.95 6.08
CA ASN A 295 -27.85 46.75 6.62
C ASN A 295 -27.42 48.20 6.88
N ALA A 296 -26.23 48.39 7.46
CA ALA A 296 -25.66 49.70 7.75
C ALA A 296 -25.48 50.54 6.49
N VAL A 297 -25.03 49.95 5.38
CA VAL A 297 -24.70 50.68 4.15
C VAL A 297 -25.90 50.84 3.21
N PHE A 298 -26.80 49.85 3.12
CA PHE A 298 -27.78 49.77 2.03
C PHE A 298 -29.25 49.79 2.45
N ILE A 299 -29.58 49.52 3.72
CA ILE A 299 -30.97 49.29 4.13
C ILE A 299 -31.46 50.37 5.10
N SER A 300 -30.88 50.44 6.31
CA SER A 300 -31.37 51.34 7.35
C SER A 300 -30.33 51.56 8.45
N GLU A 301 -29.97 52.83 8.65
CA GLU A 301 -29.08 53.29 9.73
C GLU A 301 -29.62 52.91 11.12
N TRP A 302 -30.93 53.09 11.31
CA TRP A 302 -31.61 52.82 12.57
C TRP A 302 -31.47 51.36 13.00
N TYR A 303 -31.84 50.42 12.12
CA TYR A 303 -31.74 48.99 12.42
C TYR A 303 -30.29 48.54 12.56
N ALA A 304 -29.38 49.15 11.79
CA ALA A 304 -27.96 48.85 11.89
C ALA A 304 -27.36 49.28 13.23
N ALA A 305 -27.76 50.45 13.75
CA ALA A 305 -27.35 50.94 15.05
C ALA A 305 -27.84 50.03 16.19
N ILE A 306 -29.10 49.57 16.13
CA ILE A 306 -29.63 48.57 17.07
C ILE A 306 -28.85 47.25 16.97
N GLY A 307 -28.58 46.77 15.76
CA GLY A 307 -27.76 45.58 15.52
C GLY A 307 -26.35 45.71 16.10
N ALA A 308 -25.74 46.88 15.99
CA ALA A 308 -24.43 47.20 16.56
C ALA A 308 -24.42 47.22 18.10
N LEU A 309 -25.58 47.28 18.75
CA LEU A 309 -25.70 47.11 20.21
C LEU A 309 -25.91 45.65 20.60
N ILE A 310 -26.83 44.97 19.93
CA ILE A 310 -27.28 43.61 20.29
C ILE A 310 -26.22 42.57 19.96
N ILE A 311 -25.67 42.60 18.73
CA ILE A 311 -24.77 41.55 18.23
C ILE A 311 -23.49 41.45 19.09
N PRO A 312 -22.78 42.56 19.41
CA PRO A 312 -21.60 42.48 20.26
C PRO A 312 -21.92 42.01 21.69
N THR A 313 -23.07 42.40 22.24
CA THR A 313 -23.50 41.98 23.59
C THR A 313 -23.66 40.45 23.67
N ILE A 314 -24.31 39.85 22.66
CA ILE A 314 -24.45 38.39 22.54
C ILE A 314 -23.07 37.74 22.32
N ALA A 315 -22.23 38.34 21.49
CA ALA A 315 -20.90 37.81 21.17
C ALA A 315 -19.98 37.77 22.41
N ILE A 316 -19.87 38.88 23.15
CA ILE A 316 -19.04 38.97 24.37
C ILE A 316 -19.53 37.98 25.43
N SER A 317 -20.85 37.88 25.63
CA SER A 317 -21.44 36.90 26.56
C SER A 317 -21.09 35.46 26.16
N THR A 318 -21.11 35.16 24.86
CA THR A 318 -20.71 33.86 24.32
C THR A 318 -19.21 33.62 24.53
N PHE A 319 -18.36 34.61 24.27
CA PHE A 319 -16.91 34.51 24.44
C PHE A 319 -16.51 34.22 25.89
N LEU A 320 -17.11 34.94 26.85
CA LEU A 320 -16.86 34.74 28.28
C LEU A 320 -17.32 33.35 28.74
N THR A 321 -18.50 32.90 28.27
CA THR A 321 -19.02 31.57 28.59
C THR A 321 -18.09 30.47 28.07
N LEU A 322 -17.69 30.53 26.80
CA LEU A 322 -16.78 29.54 26.21
C LEU A 322 -15.40 29.56 26.85
N ALA A 323 -14.89 30.73 27.19
CA ALA A 323 -13.61 30.85 27.89
C ALA A 323 -13.66 30.22 29.29
N ALA A 324 -14.75 30.41 30.04
CA ALA A 324 -14.95 29.76 31.34
C ALA A 324 -15.03 28.23 31.20
N LEU A 325 -15.76 27.73 30.19
CA LEU A 325 -15.86 26.30 29.89
C LEU A 325 -14.50 25.69 29.49
N ARG A 326 -13.69 26.40 28.70
CA ARG A 326 -12.33 25.98 28.34
C ARG A 326 -11.38 26.01 29.53
N LEU A 327 -11.54 26.97 30.43
CA LEU A 327 -10.77 27.01 31.66
C LEU A 327 -11.06 25.79 32.54
N HIS A 328 -12.33 25.35 32.60
CA HIS A 328 -12.73 24.12 33.29
C HIS A 328 -12.16 22.84 32.63
N GLU A 329 -11.83 22.86 31.33
CA GLU A 329 -11.08 21.79 30.65
C GLU A 329 -9.57 21.82 30.92
N GLY A 330 -9.08 22.76 31.73
CA GLY A 330 -7.65 22.90 32.04
C GLY A 330 -6.87 23.77 31.07
N TYR A 331 -7.51 24.42 30.10
CA TYR A 331 -6.84 25.34 29.17
C TYR A 331 -6.51 26.68 29.86
N ARG A 332 -5.33 26.72 30.50
CA ARG A 332 -4.86 27.86 31.32
C ARG A 332 -4.83 29.22 30.59
N PRO A 333 -4.48 29.33 29.29
CA PRO A 333 -4.48 30.63 28.59
C PRO A 333 -5.85 31.34 28.58
N ALA A 334 -6.95 30.61 28.79
CA ALA A 334 -8.29 31.21 28.89
C ALA A 334 -8.43 32.22 30.05
N LYS A 335 -7.60 32.15 31.10
CA LYS A 335 -7.66 33.11 32.22
C LYS A 335 -7.40 34.55 31.76
N LEU A 336 -6.30 34.76 31.02
CA LEU A 336 -5.95 36.08 30.49
C LEU A 336 -6.97 36.58 29.47
N TYR A 337 -7.54 35.66 28.70
CA TYR A 337 -8.62 35.95 27.77
C TYR A 337 -9.89 36.48 28.46
N ILE A 338 -10.27 35.87 29.60
CA ILE A 338 -11.39 36.37 30.42
C ILE A 338 -11.07 37.75 30.98
N VAL A 339 -9.85 37.96 31.50
CA VAL A 339 -9.43 39.26 32.03
C VAL A 339 -9.53 40.36 30.97
N ALA A 340 -9.11 40.09 29.73
CA ALA A 340 -9.23 41.02 28.62
C ALA A 340 -10.69 41.43 28.37
N TRP A 341 -11.59 40.47 28.14
CA TRP A 341 -13.00 40.77 27.87
C TRP A 341 -13.73 41.40 29.06
N VAL A 342 -13.40 41.05 30.30
CA VAL A 342 -13.98 41.68 31.50
C VAL A 342 -13.54 43.15 31.60
N SER A 343 -12.28 43.46 31.28
CA SER A 343 -11.78 44.84 31.27
C SER A 343 -12.49 45.71 30.23
N TYR A 344 -12.76 45.16 29.03
CA TYR A 344 -13.56 45.83 28.02
C TYR A 344 -15.02 45.96 28.45
N LEU A 345 -15.64 44.89 28.97
CA LEU A 345 -17.04 44.89 29.39
C LEU A 345 -17.31 45.92 30.49
N PHE A 346 -16.39 46.11 31.43
CA PHE A 346 -16.51 47.14 32.45
C PHE A 346 -16.53 48.55 31.82
N GLY A 347 -15.63 48.82 30.86
CA GLY A 347 -15.60 50.10 30.16
C GLY A 347 -16.78 50.34 29.21
N SER A 348 -17.17 49.32 28.43
CA SER A 348 -18.22 49.43 27.42
C SER A 348 -19.63 49.29 27.98
N GLY A 349 -19.81 48.46 29.02
CA GLY A 349 -21.11 48.19 29.64
C GLY A 349 -21.72 49.44 30.25
N ASP A 350 -20.91 50.25 30.93
CA ASP A 350 -21.33 51.54 31.50
C ASP A 350 -21.74 52.54 30.41
N LEU A 351 -21.07 52.55 29.25
CA LEU A 351 -21.46 53.42 28.13
C LEU A 351 -22.77 52.97 27.49
N VAL A 352 -22.94 51.66 27.28
CA VAL A 352 -24.19 51.09 26.75
C VAL A 352 -25.36 51.39 27.68
N ALA A 353 -25.18 51.23 28.98
CA ALA A 353 -26.19 51.59 29.98
C ALA A 353 -26.54 53.08 29.94
N ALA A 354 -25.54 53.95 29.73
CA ALA A 354 -25.78 55.39 29.55
C ALA A 354 -26.55 55.69 28.26
N TYR A 355 -26.23 55.05 27.14
CA TYR A 355 -26.96 55.22 25.87
C TYR A 355 -28.42 54.76 25.94
N LEU A 356 -28.71 53.73 26.74
CA LEU A 356 -30.07 53.27 27.00
C LEU A 356 -30.83 54.13 28.04
N GLY A 357 -30.17 55.15 28.61
CA GLY A 357 -30.76 56.01 29.64
C GLY A 357 -30.89 55.36 31.03
N LEU A 358 -30.22 54.23 31.27
CA LEU A 358 -30.24 53.53 32.56
C LEU A 358 -29.38 54.23 33.63
N ILE A 359 -28.31 54.89 33.19
CA ILE A 359 -27.42 55.70 34.02
C ILE A 359 -27.07 57.01 33.32
N ASN A 360 -26.51 57.96 34.05
CA ASN A 360 -26.13 59.26 33.50
C ASN A 360 -24.95 59.13 32.53
N TYR A 361 -25.01 59.86 31.41
CA TYR A 361 -23.91 59.96 30.47
C TYR A 361 -22.82 60.90 31.02
N THR A 362 -21.70 60.35 31.49
CA THR A 362 -20.56 61.11 32.04
C THR A 362 -19.29 60.94 31.19
N GLU A 363 -18.27 61.76 31.42
CA GLU A 363 -16.96 61.58 30.76
C GLU A 363 -16.33 60.22 31.11
N PHE A 364 -16.57 59.70 32.31
CA PHE A 364 -16.07 58.39 32.73
C PHE A 364 -16.60 57.26 31.84
N ASN A 365 -17.90 57.26 31.52
CA ASN A 365 -18.51 56.24 30.65
C ASN A 365 -17.87 56.25 29.25
N VAL A 366 -17.57 57.44 28.71
CA VAL A 366 -17.04 57.60 27.35
C VAL A 366 -15.58 57.16 27.26
N TRP A 367 -14.73 57.69 28.15
CA TRP A 367 -13.31 57.32 28.17
C TRP A 367 -13.10 55.89 28.66
N GLY A 368 -13.98 55.38 29.52
CA GLY A 368 -13.95 54.02 30.05
C GLY A 368 -13.91 52.96 28.95
N GLN A 369 -14.69 53.14 27.88
CA GLN A 369 -14.69 52.20 26.75
C GLN A 369 -13.32 52.16 26.03
N PHE A 370 -12.71 53.31 25.76
CA PHE A 370 -11.43 53.37 25.03
C PHE A 370 -10.26 52.88 25.90
N ILE A 371 -10.26 53.21 27.19
CA ILE A 371 -9.28 52.72 28.16
C ILE A 371 -9.41 51.21 28.34
N GLY A 372 -10.64 50.71 28.54
CA GLY A 372 -10.94 49.27 28.65
C GLY A 372 -10.49 48.51 27.41
N GLY A 373 -10.71 49.06 26.21
CA GLY A 373 -10.19 48.52 24.96
C GLY A 373 -8.67 48.47 24.87
N CYS A 374 -7.97 49.50 25.34
CA CYS A 374 -6.50 49.48 25.38
C CYS A 374 -5.97 48.39 26.32
N ILE A 375 -6.59 48.24 27.50
CA ILE A 375 -6.24 47.17 28.45
C ILE A 375 -6.49 45.80 27.80
N GLU A 376 -7.65 45.62 27.17
CA GLU A 376 -8.04 44.38 26.48
C GLU A 376 -6.99 43.96 25.44
N ILE A 377 -6.60 44.87 24.55
CA ILE A 377 -5.62 44.63 23.49
C ILE A 377 -4.25 44.28 24.09
N VAL A 378 -3.78 45.03 25.09
CA VAL A 378 -2.50 44.71 25.76
C VAL A 378 -2.56 43.31 26.39
N VAL A 379 -3.65 42.99 27.10
CA VAL A 379 -3.83 41.68 27.74
C VAL A 379 -3.94 40.57 26.69
N PHE A 380 -4.62 40.76 25.57
CA PHE A 380 -4.69 39.76 24.50
C PHE A 380 -3.33 39.46 23.87
N SER A 381 -2.48 40.46 23.69
CA SER A 381 -1.13 40.23 23.19
C SER A 381 -0.28 39.43 24.17
N VAL A 382 -0.41 39.69 25.48
CA VAL A 382 0.20 38.84 26.52
C VAL A 382 -0.40 37.43 26.51
N ALA A 383 -1.72 37.31 26.35
CA ALA A 383 -2.43 36.04 26.29
C ALA A 383 -2.00 35.17 25.10
N LEU A 384 -1.71 35.79 23.95
CA LEU A 384 -1.14 35.13 22.77
C LEU A 384 0.24 34.52 23.06
N GLY A 385 1.11 35.26 23.74
CA GLY A 385 2.40 34.74 24.20
C GLY A 385 2.25 33.58 25.19
N ALA A 386 1.36 33.71 26.17
CA ALA A 386 1.07 32.64 27.12
C ALA A 386 0.52 31.37 26.44
N ARG A 387 -0.34 31.54 25.42
CA ARG A 387 -0.86 30.44 24.59
C ARG A 387 0.25 29.74 23.81
N TYR A 388 1.15 30.50 23.19
CA TYR A 388 2.29 29.92 22.47
C TYR A 388 3.17 29.09 23.41
N ASN A 389 3.50 29.64 24.59
CA ASN A 389 4.28 28.94 25.60
C ASN A 389 3.58 27.67 26.12
N TYR A 390 2.24 27.71 26.27
CA TYR A 390 1.45 26.56 26.65
C TYR A 390 1.58 25.42 25.63
N PHE A 391 1.36 25.69 24.34
CA PHE A 391 1.49 24.66 23.30
C PHE A 391 2.92 24.16 23.16
N ARG A 392 3.92 25.04 23.30
CA ARG A 392 5.33 24.65 23.32
C ARG A 392 5.65 23.70 24.48
N ALA A 393 5.09 23.95 25.66
CA ALA A 393 5.28 23.08 26.83
C ALA A 393 4.61 21.71 26.64
N VAL A 394 3.39 21.67 26.09
CA VAL A 394 2.70 20.41 25.76
C VAL A 394 3.48 19.60 24.72
N ALA A 395 3.95 20.25 23.65
CA ALA A 395 4.76 19.60 22.63
C ALA A 395 6.09 19.08 23.19
N ALA A 396 6.74 19.83 24.10
CA ALA A 396 7.97 19.38 24.77
C ALA A 396 7.74 18.14 25.64
N ASP A 397 6.61 18.05 26.36
CA ASP A 397 6.24 16.87 27.13
C ASP A 397 5.99 15.64 26.24
N GLU A 398 5.30 15.81 25.11
CA GLU A 398 5.10 14.74 24.13
C GLU A 398 6.42 14.24 23.52
N ILE A 399 7.31 15.17 23.12
CA ILE A 399 8.65 14.83 22.62
C ILE A 399 9.43 14.06 23.69
N SER A 400 9.37 14.49 24.96
CA SER A 400 10.04 13.80 26.06
C SER A 400 9.53 12.38 26.25
N LYS A 401 8.21 12.16 26.19
CA LYS A 401 7.59 10.82 26.26
C LYS A 401 7.99 9.95 25.08
N LEU A 402 8.05 10.51 23.88
CA LEU A 402 8.46 9.79 22.68
C LEU A 402 9.94 9.39 22.75
N ASN A 403 10.81 10.29 23.20
CA ASN A 403 12.22 10.00 23.41
C ASN A 403 12.43 8.89 24.43
N TYR A 404 11.65 8.88 25.53
CA TYR A 404 11.68 7.80 26.50
C TYR A 404 11.30 6.45 25.86
N ARG A 405 10.23 6.40 25.04
CA ARG A 405 9.84 5.18 24.31
C ARG A 405 10.91 4.73 23.30
N LEU A 406 11.55 5.67 22.61
CA LEU A 406 12.66 5.37 21.69
C LEU A 406 13.85 4.78 22.44
N GLN A 407 14.20 5.31 23.61
CA GLN A 407 15.25 4.74 24.46
C GLN A 407 14.90 3.32 24.92
N ASP A 408 13.66 3.07 25.32
CA ASP A 408 13.18 1.74 25.71
C ASP A 408 13.24 0.74 24.54
N LEU A 409 12.78 1.15 23.36
CA LEU A 409 12.88 0.37 22.12
C LEU A 409 14.34 0.09 21.74
N ASN A 410 15.22 1.09 21.79
CA ASN A 410 16.64 0.92 21.49
C ASN A 410 17.28 -0.07 22.46
N LYS A 411 16.99 0.02 23.76
CA LYS A 411 17.48 -0.94 24.75
C LYS A 411 16.96 -2.35 24.48
N GLY A 412 15.69 -2.49 24.07
CA GLY A 412 15.12 -3.77 23.65
C GLY A 412 15.80 -4.33 22.40
N LEU A 413 16.14 -3.48 21.44
CA LEU A 413 16.91 -3.86 20.25
C LEU A 413 18.34 -4.26 20.60
N GLU A 414 19.02 -3.54 21.48
CA GLU A 414 20.38 -3.87 21.95
C GLU A 414 20.41 -5.27 22.57
N ILE A 415 19.47 -5.58 23.46
CA ILE A 415 19.34 -6.93 24.05
C ILE A 415 19.13 -7.97 22.95
N LYS A 416 18.26 -7.71 21.98
CA LYS A 416 17.97 -8.66 20.89
C LYS A 416 19.14 -8.84 19.93
N VAL A 417 19.94 -7.80 19.69
CA VAL A 417 21.18 -7.87 18.93
C VAL A 417 22.20 -8.70 19.70
N GLU A 418 22.35 -8.47 21.00
CA GLU A 418 23.27 -9.23 21.86
C GLU A 418 22.89 -10.71 21.94
N GLU A 419 21.60 -11.04 22.10
CA GLU A 419 21.06 -12.41 21.99
C GLU A 419 21.41 -13.02 20.64
N ARG A 420 21.16 -12.32 19.53
CA ARG A 420 21.44 -12.85 18.19
C ARG A 420 22.94 -13.02 17.91
N SER A 421 23.78 -12.11 18.42
CA SER A 421 25.24 -12.25 18.34
C SER A 421 25.77 -13.40 19.21
N ARG A 422 25.08 -13.74 20.32
CA ARG A 422 25.38 -14.94 21.10
C ARG A 422 24.97 -16.19 20.33
N ASP A 423 23.75 -16.24 19.81
CA ASP A 423 23.26 -17.38 19.02
C ASP A 423 24.18 -17.70 17.83
N VAL A 424 24.66 -16.66 17.11
CA VAL A 424 25.62 -16.85 16.00
C VAL A 424 26.95 -17.45 16.50
N ARG A 425 27.47 -17.01 17.64
CA ARG A 425 28.70 -17.58 18.23
C ARG A 425 28.50 -19.02 18.71
N ASP A 426 27.33 -19.30 19.29
CA ASP A 426 26.97 -20.65 19.73
C ASP A 426 26.80 -21.58 18.52
N ILE A 427 26.25 -21.09 17.40
CA ILE A 427 26.20 -21.82 16.13
C ILE A 427 27.62 -22.10 15.61
N LEU A 428 28.51 -21.10 15.55
CA LEU A 428 29.90 -21.29 15.07
C LEU A 428 30.74 -22.23 15.94
N THR A 429 30.42 -22.37 17.23
CA THR A 429 31.10 -23.33 18.12
C THR A 429 30.60 -24.77 17.96
N HIS A 430 29.37 -24.99 17.47
CA HIS A 430 28.77 -26.32 17.32
C HIS A 430 28.62 -26.80 15.86
N ILE A 431 28.97 -25.99 14.86
CA ILE A 431 29.01 -26.42 13.46
C ILE A 431 30.16 -27.41 13.24
N HIS A 432 29.83 -28.60 12.74
CA HIS A 432 30.77 -29.66 12.34
C HIS A 432 31.41 -29.40 10.95
N GLN A 433 31.67 -28.14 10.60
CA GLN A 433 32.38 -27.73 9.38
C GLN A 433 33.42 -26.67 9.74
N GLY A 434 34.59 -26.72 9.09
CA GLY A 434 35.62 -25.70 9.25
C GLY A 434 35.17 -24.43 8.53
N ILE A 435 34.95 -23.33 9.24
CA ILE A 435 34.56 -22.05 8.63
C ILE A 435 35.50 -20.98 9.18
N PHE A 436 36.17 -20.26 8.30
CA PHE A 436 36.97 -19.12 8.70
C PHE A 436 36.95 -18.04 7.64
N THR A 437 37.30 -16.84 8.06
CA THR A 437 37.45 -15.70 7.18
C THR A 437 38.92 -15.31 7.10
N ILE A 438 39.39 -14.91 5.93
CA ILE A 438 40.75 -14.42 5.74
C ILE A 438 40.73 -12.90 5.80
N SER A 439 41.59 -12.38 6.67
CA SER A 439 41.86 -10.96 6.91
C SER A 439 43.18 -10.53 6.24
N GLU A 440 43.66 -9.32 6.55
CA GLU A 440 44.85 -8.71 5.93
C GLU A 440 46.05 -9.67 5.83
N ARG A 441 46.66 -9.72 4.63
CA ARG A 441 47.90 -10.48 4.34
C ARG A 441 47.79 -11.98 4.69
N THR A 442 46.76 -12.65 4.15
CA THR A 442 46.53 -14.11 4.22
C THR A 442 46.36 -14.68 5.64
N ARG A 443 45.96 -13.85 6.61
CA ARG A 443 45.78 -14.30 8.00
C ARG A 443 44.34 -14.71 8.32
N ILE A 444 44.19 -15.80 9.05
CA ILE A 444 42.88 -16.26 9.55
C ILE A 444 42.34 -15.25 10.58
N ASP A 445 41.11 -14.78 10.40
CA ASP A 445 40.39 -13.93 11.35
C ASP A 445 40.16 -14.71 12.67
N PRO A 446 40.32 -14.09 13.86
CA PRO A 446 40.08 -14.76 15.14
C PRO A 446 38.66 -15.34 15.31
N SER A 447 37.69 -14.92 14.50
CA SER A 447 36.32 -15.43 14.50
C SER A 447 36.18 -16.62 13.52
N TYR A 448 36.65 -17.79 13.92
CA TYR A 448 36.56 -19.05 13.14
C TYR A 448 35.76 -20.14 13.89
N SER A 449 35.28 -21.16 13.17
CA SER A 449 34.56 -22.29 13.78
C SER A 449 35.51 -23.18 14.58
N LYS A 450 35.09 -23.62 15.77
CA LYS A 450 35.97 -24.41 16.65
C LYS A 450 36.39 -25.75 16.03
N HIS A 451 35.52 -26.33 15.20
CA HIS A 451 35.80 -27.56 14.45
C HIS A 451 36.99 -27.42 13.48
N LEU A 452 37.36 -26.21 13.08
CA LEU A 452 38.56 -25.98 12.26
C LEU A 452 39.86 -26.39 12.98
N GLU A 453 39.91 -26.30 14.32
CA GLU A 453 41.07 -26.75 15.10
C GLU A 453 41.25 -28.27 15.05
N GLU A 454 40.13 -29.00 14.96
CA GLU A 454 40.12 -30.47 14.81
C GLU A 454 40.56 -30.84 13.39
N LEU A 455 40.05 -30.16 12.36
CA LEU A 455 40.40 -30.43 10.96
C LEU A 455 41.87 -30.07 10.64
N PHE A 456 42.39 -28.96 11.17
CA PHE A 456 43.78 -28.55 10.92
C PHE A 456 44.78 -29.13 11.93
N GLU A 457 44.32 -29.92 12.90
CA GLU A 457 45.13 -30.52 13.97
C GLU A 457 45.99 -29.49 14.74
N GLN A 458 45.49 -28.25 14.85
CA GLN A 458 46.20 -27.12 15.46
C GLN A 458 45.23 -26.21 16.22
N GLN A 459 45.61 -25.82 17.44
CA GLN A 459 44.83 -24.90 18.27
C GLN A 459 45.26 -23.44 18.05
N ASP A 460 44.36 -22.50 18.38
CA ASP A 460 44.58 -21.06 18.32
C ASP A 460 44.98 -20.59 16.92
N LEU A 461 44.17 -20.93 15.92
CA LEU A 461 44.39 -20.61 14.50
C LEU A 461 44.25 -19.12 14.18
N GLY A 462 43.74 -18.32 15.12
CA GLY A 462 43.60 -16.87 14.95
C GLY A 462 44.93 -16.20 14.58
N ASN A 463 44.89 -15.31 13.59
CA ASN A 463 46.04 -14.59 13.04
C ASN A 463 47.15 -15.46 12.40
N HIS A 464 46.99 -16.78 12.31
CA HIS A 464 47.94 -17.62 11.60
C HIS A 464 47.83 -17.40 10.08
N ASP A 465 48.94 -17.56 9.37
CA ASP A 465 48.99 -17.43 7.92
C ASP A 465 48.49 -18.73 7.26
N ILE A 466 47.39 -18.64 6.51
CA ILE A 466 46.77 -19.80 5.86
C ILE A 466 47.69 -20.43 4.81
N ILE A 467 48.55 -19.64 4.15
CA ILE A 467 49.47 -20.15 3.14
C ILE A 467 50.51 -21.07 3.77
N ALA A 468 51.03 -20.70 4.94
CA ALA A 468 51.98 -21.53 5.67
C ALA A 468 51.36 -22.87 6.13
N ILE A 469 50.06 -22.86 6.46
CA ILE A 469 49.30 -24.05 6.84
C ILE A 469 49.10 -24.96 5.62
N LEU A 470 48.65 -24.42 4.49
CA LEU A 470 48.47 -25.18 3.24
C LEU A 470 49.79 -25.76 2.73
N GLN A 471 50.89 -25.01 2.79
CA GLN A 471 52.23 -25.47 2.42
C GLN A 471 52.70 -26.67 3.24
N ARG A 472 52.41 -26.68 4.54
CA ARG A 472 52.88 -27.73 5.46
C ARG A 472 52.05 -29.00 5.35
N SER A 473 50.74 -28.84 5.23
CA SER A 473 49.79 -29.92 5.48
C SER A 473 49.13 -30.49 4.21
N THR A 474 49.46 -29.97 3.02
CA THR A 474 48.91 -30.47 1.75
C THR A 474 50.01 -30.95 0.79
N LYS A 475 49.63 -31.69 -0.26
CA LYS A 475 50.53 -32.08 -1.37
C LYS A 475 50.48 -31.13 -2.58
N LEU A 476 50.02 -29.89 -2.40
CA LEU A 476 50.00 -28.90 -3.48
C LEU A 476 51.43 -28.62 -3.99
N SER A 477 51.58 -28.33 -5.29
CA SER A 477 52.89 -27.99 -5.84
C SER A 477 53.33 -26.60 -5.38
N GLU A 478 54.65 -26.30 -5.40
CA GLU A 478 55.15 -24.96 -5.07
C GLU A 478 54.50 -23.87 -5.95
N ASN A 479 54.22 -24.18 -7.22
CA ASN A 479 53.54 -23.27 -8.13
C ASN A 479 52.07 -23.02 -7.72
N ASP A 480 51.34 -24.05 -7.28
CA ASP A 480 49.93 -23.89 -6.86
C ASP A 480 49.81 -23.02 -5.61
N ILE A 481 50.74 -23.19 -4.68
CA ILE A 481 50.84 -22.37 -3.47
C ILE A 481 51.13 -20.91 -3.80
N ASP A 482 52.08 -20.64 -4.69
CA ASP A 482 52.42 -19.27 -5.09
C ASP A 482 51.26 -18.58 -5.83
N GLN A 483 50.56 -19.33 -6.70
CA GLN A 483 49.35 -18.84 -7.36
C GLN A 483 48.22 -18.55 -6.36
N THR A 484 47.99 -19.43 -5.40
CA THR A 484 47.00 -19.24 -4.33
C THR A 484 47.31 -17.99 -3.51
N LYS A 485 48.59 -17.80 -3.15
CA LYS A 485 49.05 -16.63 -2.40
C LYS A 485 48.85 -15.33 -3.17
N ALA A 486 49.22 -15.30 -4.45
CA ALA A 486 49.03 -14.13 -5.30
C ALA A 486 47.54 -13.79 -5.49
N ALA A 487 46.71 -14.82 -5.71
CA ALA A 487 45.26 -14.69 -5.83
C ALA A 487 44.66 -14.09 -4.55
N LEU A 488 44.94 -14.66 -3.38
CA LEU A 488 44.41 -14.15 -2.11
C LEU A 488 44.84 -12.71 -1.81
N LEU A 489 46.10 -12.36 -2.09
CA LEU A 489 46.59 -10.98 -1.91
C LEU A 489 45.90 -9.97 -2.82
N SER A 490 45.41 -10.41 -3.99
CA SER A 490 44.67 -9.57 -4.95
C SER A 490 43.15 -9.51 -4.70
N MET A 491 42.62 -10.38 -3.83
CA MET A 491 41.18 -10.46 -3.53
C MET A 491 40.81 -9.80 -2.20
N VAL A 492 41.70 -9.86 -1.20
CA VAL A 492 41.43 -9.35 0.15
C VAL A 492 41.34 -7.82 0.11
N GLN A 493 40.26 -7.25 0.66
CA GLN A 493 39.93 -5.81 0.64
C GLN A 493 39.60 -5.21 -0.74
N GLU A 494 39.43 -6.03 -1.77
CA GLU A 494 39.05 -5.59 -3.12
C GLU A 494 37.58 -5.95 -3.43
N ASP A 495 37.05 -5.44 -4.55
CA ASP A 495 35.66 -5.66 -4.96
C ASP A 495 35.34 -7.11 -5.39
N GLU A 496 34.05 -7.40 -5.59
CA GLU A 496 33.58 -8.73 -6.02
C GLU A 496 34.17 -9.16 -7.38
N ILE A 497 34.52 -8.19 -8.23
CA ILE A 497 35.11 -8.44 -9.56
C ILE A 497 36.51 -9.04 -9.39
N ALA A 498 37.32 -8.53 -8.46
CA ALA A 498 38.64 -9.09 -8.16
C ALA A 498 38.57 -10.55 -7.69
N PHE A 499 37.51 -10.93 -6.95
CA PHE A 499 37.27 -12.31 -6.56
C PHE A 499 36.95 -13.19 -7.77
N LEU A 500 35.96 -12.83 -8.58
CA LEU A 500 35.54 -13.61 -9.76
C LEU A 500 36.67 -13.84 -10.77
N LEU A 501 37.56 -12.85 -10.93
CA LEU A 501 38.69 -12.95 -11.85
C LEU A 501 39.75 -13.94 -11.39
N ASN A 502 39.93 -14.12 -10.07
CA ASN A 502 41.03 -14.90 -9.51
C ASN A 502 40.56 -16.21 -8.83
N GLU A 503 39.25 -16.44 -8.66
CA GLU A 503 38.69 -17.62 -7.96
C GLU A 503 39.21 -18.94 -8.52
N HIS A 504 39.37 -19.03 -9.84
CA HIS A 504 39.85 -20.21 -10.54
C HIS A 504 41.30 -20.61 -10.19
N LEU A 505 42.07 -19.72 -9.55
CA LEU A 505 43.44 -19.97 -9.09
C LEU A 505 43.50 -20.54 -7.67
N LEU A 506 42.36 -20.63 -6.97
CA LEU A 506 42.29 -21.16 -5.61
C LEU A 506 42.06 -22.67 -5.61
N PRO A 507 42.70 -23.42 -4.70
CA PRO A 507 42.56 -24.87 -4.62
C PRO A 507 41.19 -25.21 -4.05
N ARG A 508 40.41 -26.00 -4.79
CA ARG A 508 39.10 -26.50 -4.35
C ARG A 508 39.19 -27.86 -3.65
N HIS A 509 40.11 -28.72 -4.05
CA HIS A 509 40.30 -30.03 -3.44
C HIS A 509 41.77 -30.18 -3.04
N VAL A 510 42.01 -30.61 -1.79
CA VAL A 510 43.34 -30.80 -1.26
C VAL A 510 43.47 -32.14 -0.54
N LEU A 511 44.57 -32.84 -0.82
CA LEU A 511 44.99 -34.01 -0.05
C LEU A 511 45.71 -33.52 1.20
N TRP A 512 45.08 -33.70 2.35
CA TRP A 512 45.57 -33.28 3.64
C TRP A 512 46.39 -34.40 4.30
N GLN A 513 47.61 -34.07 4.71
CA GLN A 513 48.48 -34.96 5.45
C GLN A 513 48.22 -34.80 6.94
N SER A 514 47.47 -35.74 7.50
CA SER A 514 47.23 -35.85 8.93
C SER A 514 48.40 -36.55 9.63
N ALA A 515 48.74 -36.12 10.85
CA ALA A 515 49.68 -36.84 11.70
C ALA A 515 49.02 -38.05 12.39
N ALA A 516 47.70 -38.08 12.48
CA ALA A 516 46.89 -39.10 13.15
C ALA A 516 46.42 -40.22 12.21
N HIS A 517 46.27 -39.96 10.91
CA HIS A 517 45.80 -40.92 9.91
C HIS A 517 46.93 -41.43 9.00
N GLN A 518 46.95 -42.74 8.71
CA GLN A 518 47.95 -43.36 7.81
C GLN A 518 47.71 -43.04 6.32
N GLU A 519 46.46 -42.81 5.93
CA GLU A 519 46.08 -42.34 4.59
C GLU A 519 45.82 -40.83 4.62
N PRO A 520 46.19 -40.08 3.56
CA PRO A 520 45.85 -38.66 3.47
C PRO A 520 44.33 -38.47 3.45
N LEU A 521 43.85 -37.47 4.17
CA LEU A 521 42.44 -37.07 4.20
C LEU A 521 42.12 -36.22 2.96
N GLU A 522 40.88 -36.26 2.49
CA GLU A 522 40.43 -35.48 1.33
C GLU A 522 39.57 -34.31 1.80
N TYR A 523 40.09 -33.10 1.68
CA TYR A 523 39.38 -31.87 2.07
C TYR A 523 38.90 -31.09 0.85
N ASP A 524 37.66 -30.63 0.94
CA ASP A 524 37.02 -29.72 -0.01
C ASP A 524 37.03 -28.30 0.58
N LEU A 525 37.53 -27.35 -0.20
CA LEU A 525 37.68 -25.93 0.14
C LEU A 525 36.77 -25.11 -0.77
N ASP A 526 35.72 -24.56 -0.20
CA ASP A 526 34.79 -23.66 -0.89
C ASP A 526 35.06 -22.22 -0.48
N TRP A 527 35.28 -21.36 -1.47
CA TRP A 527 35.74 -19.99 -1.30
C TRP A 527 34.63 -19.02 -1.70
N ALA A 528 34.35 -18.03 -0.88
CA ALA A 528 33.30 -17.05 -1.15
C ALA A 528 33.72 -15.63 -0.78
N HIS A 529 33.23 -14.65 -1.53
CA HIS A 529 33.40 -13.23 -1.22
C HIS A 529 32.36 -12.77 -0.18
N LEU A 530 32.81 -12.04 0.84
CA LEU A 530 31.94 -11.45 1.86
C LEU A 530 32.04 -9.92 1.81
N SER A 531 30.96 -9.29 1.36
CA SER A 531 30.79 -7.83 1.26
C SER A 531 29.72 -7.36 2.23
N ASP A 532 30.11 -6.50 3.18
CA ASP A 532 29.17 -5.70 3.97
C ASP A 532 29.33 -4.27 3.47
N GLY A 533 28.30 -3.69 2.82
CA GLY A 533 28.38 -2.54 1.90
C GLY A 533 29.04 -1.23 2.37
N HIS A 534 29.66 -1.20 3.56
CA HIS A 534 30.46 -0.10 4.09
C HIS A 534 31.79 -0.52 4.78
N ALA A 535 32.21 -1.79 4.76
CA ALA A 535 33.45 -2.26 5.38
C ALA A 535 34.26 -3.20 4.47
N GLN A 536 35.58 -3.24 4.73
CA GLN A 536 36.60 -4.01 4.00
C GLN A 536 36.14 -5.42 3.61
N SER A 537 36.19 -5.71 2.31
CA SER A 537 35.93 -7.02 1.72
C SER A 537 36.80 -8.12 2.33
N LYS A 538 36.18 -9.25 2.69
CA LYS A 538 36.86 -10.43 3.25
C LYS A 538 36.56 -11.68 2.42
N VAL A 539 37.45 -12.67 2.49
CA VAL A 539 37.25 -13.97 1.83
C VAL A 539 36.83 -15.00 2.88
N LEU A 540 35.65 -15.59 2.72
CA LEU A 540 35.14 -16.69 3.54
C LEU A 540 35.58 -18.02 2.93
N VAL A 541 36.07 -18.94 3.77
CA VAL A 541 36.47 -20.28 3.36
C VAL A 541 35.73 -21.30 4.20
N THR A 542 35.13 -22.29 3.54
CA THR A 542 34.55 -23.45 4.21
C THR A 542 35.33 -24.72 3.86
N VAL A 543 35.66 -25.50 4.87
CA VAL A 543 36.47 -26.73 4.80
C VAL A 543 35.57 -27.90 5.18
N ARG A 544 35.47 -28.89 4.29
CA ARG A 544 34.69 -30.11 4.52
C ARG A 544 35.59 -31.34 4.34
N ASP A 545 35.55 -32.23 5.33
CA ASP A 545 36.12 -33.57 5.18
C ASP A 545 35.20 -34.43 4.31
N MET A 546 35.73 -34.85 3.16
CA MET A 546 35.04 -35.62 2.15
C MET A 546 35.53 -37.07 2.09
N THR A 547 36.44 -37.48 2.99
CA THR A 547 37.13 -38.77 2.95
C THR A 547 36.15 -39.94 2.98
N ASP A 548 35.18 -39.93 3.91
CA ASP A 548 34.16 -40.98 4.00
C ASP A 548 33.14 -40.87 2.87
N LYS A 549 32.78 -39.65 2.46
CA LYS A 549 31.80 -39.45 1.38
C LYS A 549 32.33 -39.97 0.04
N LEU A 550 33.58 -39.71 -0.30
CA LEU A 550 34.19 -40.20 -1.54
C LEU A 550 34.39 -41.72 -1.50
N LYS A 551 34.76 -42.29 -0.34
CA LYS A 551 34.75 -43.75 -0.13
C LYS A 551 33.34 -44.34 -0.30
N MET A 552 32.32 -43.69 0.26
CA MET A 552 30.91 -44.09 0.13
C MET A 552 30.36 -43.89 -1.28
N GLU A 553 30.77 -42.86 -2.02
CA GLU A 553 30.37 -42.63 -3.41
C GLU A 553 30.96 -43.72 -4.32
N ALA A 554 32.20 -44.14 -4.08
CA ALA A 554 32.78 -45.30 -4.75
C ALA A 554 32.00 -46.59 -4.41
N GLU A 555 31.62 -46.80 -3.15
CA GLU A 555 30.74 -47.93 -2.77
C GLU A 555 29.33 -47.82 -3.35
N PHE A 556 28.76 -46.62 -3.41
CA PHE A 556 27.44 -46.34 -3.95
C PHE A 556 27.41 -46.52 -5.46
N ALA A 557 28.45 -46.12 -6.18
CA ALA A 557 28.60 -46.41 -7.59
C ALA A 557 28.66 -47.93 -7.84
N ARG A 558 29.41 -48.66 -7.01
CA ARG A 558 29.45 -50.14 -7.04
C ARG A 558 28.07 -50.74 -6.76
N LYS A 559 27.38 -50.30 -5.71
CA LYS A 559 26.02 -50.78 -5.37
C LYS A 559 24.97 -50.37 -6.40
N SER A 560 25.09 -49.19 -7.00
CA SER A 560 24.17 -48.72 -8.04
C SER A 560 24.32 -49.56 -9.30
N ARG A 561 25.55 -49.94 -9.66
CA ARG A 561 25.80 -50.92 -10.73
C ARG A 561 25.18 -52.28 -10.39
N GLU A 562 25.35 -52.77 -9.16
CA GLU A 562 24.71 -54.00 -8.69
C GLU A 562 23.17 -53.94 -8.81
N ILE A 563 22.55 -52.83 -8.38
CA ILE A 563 21.10 -52.58 -8.49
C ILE A 563 20.64 -52.54 -9.95
N GLN A 564 21.41 -51.91 -10.84
CA GLN A 564 21.08 -51.85 -12.28
C GLN A 564 21.07 -53.26 -12.91
N LEU A 565 22.02 -54.13 -12.56
CA LEU A 565 22.04 -55.51 -13.04
C LEU A 565 20.87 -56.32 -12.46
N ILE A 566 20.54 -56.13 -11.17
CA ILE A 566 19.37 -56.76 -10.54
C ILE A 566 18.07 -56.29 -11.20
N ALA A 567 17.92 -54.99 -11.48
CA ALA A 567 16.73 -54.45 -12.15
C ALA A 567 16.50 -55.11 -13.51
N GLN A 568 17.57 -55.34 -14.27
CA GLN A 568 17.50 -56.08 -15.54
C GLN A 568 17.10 -57.55 -15.36
N LEU A 569 17.31 -58.15 -14.18
CA LEU A 569 16.92 -59.52 -13.88
C LEU A 569 15.50 -59.65 -13.29
N ILE A 570 14.95 -58.61 -12.67
CA ILE A 570 13.64 -58.64 -12.00
C ILE A 570 12.54 -59.02 -13.01
N ASP A 571 12.55 -58.39 -14.18
CA ASP A 571 11.56 -58.61 -15.24
C ASP A 571 11.81 -59.90 -16.04
N VAL A 572 12.96 -60.54 -15.82
CA VAL A 572 13.31 -61.81 -16.47
C VAL A 572 12.82 -62.97 -15.60
N ASN A 573 11.94 -63.79 -16.18
CA ASN A 573 11.47 -65.03 -15.55
C ASN A 573 12.66 -65.99 -15.29
N ALA A 574 12.69 -66.61 -14.10
CA ALA A 574 13.74 -67.53 -13.66
C ALA A 574 13.97 -68.72 -14.61
N GLU A 575 12.93 -69.30 -15.20
CA GLU A 575 13.05 -70.43 -16.15
C GLU A 575 13.69 -69.99 -17.48
N ARG A 576 13.32 -68.80 -17.96
CA ARG A 576 13.90 -68.21 -19.18
C ARG A 576 15.37 -67.85 -18.95
N PHE A 577 15.69 -67.29 -17.79
CA PHE A 577 17.08 -66.99 -17.43
C PHE A 577 17.92 -68.27 -17.26
N ALA A 578 17.39 -69.33 -16.63
CA ALA A 578 18.07 -70.61 -16.49
C ALA A 578 18.35 -71.29 -17.84
N SER A 579 17.37 -71.22 -18.76
CA SER A 579 17.54 -71.71 -20.13
C SER A 579 18.62 -70.93 -20.86
N PHE A 580 18.58 -69.60 -20.78
CA PHE A 580 19.59 -68.71 -21.34
C PHE A 580 20.98 -68.96 -20.76
N GLN A 581 21.10 -69.14 -19.45
CA GLN A 581 22.35 -69.46 -18.77
C GLN A 581 22.96 -70.75 -19.32
N LYS A 582 22.16 -71.81 -19.47
CA LYS A 582 22.62 -73.08 -20.00
C LYS A 582 23.13 -72.94 -21.44
N LEU A 583 22.30 -72.38 -22.33
CA LEU A 583 22.66 -72.15 -23.74
C LEU A 583 23.88 -71.24 -23.90
N SER A 584 23.99 -70.19 -23.09
CA SER A 584 25.10 -69.24 -23.16
C SER A 584 26.42 -69.86 -22.69
N ASN A 585 26.39 -70.67 -21.63
CA ASN A 585 27.59 -71.38 -21.17
C ASN A 585 28.05 -72.44 -22.17
N GLU A 586 27.14 -73.17 -22.82
CA GLU A 586 27.45 -74.12 -23.88
C GLU A 586 28.11 -73.42 -25.08
N MET A 587 27.52 -72.31 -25.55
CA MET A 587 28.11 -71.51 -26.64
C MET A 587 29.46 -70.89 -26.29
N LEU A 588 29.62 -70.32 -25.09
CA LEU A 588 30.89 -69.72 -24.68
C LEU A 588 32.01 -70.76 -24.52
N ALA A 589 31.68 -71.99 -24.12
CA ALA A 589 32.63 -73.11 -24.09
C ALA A 589 33.09 -73.53 -25.49
N GLU A 590 32.20 -73.51 -26.49
CA GLU A 590 32.56 -73.74 -27.88
C GLU A 590 33.43 -72.61 -28.46
N VAL A 591 33.12 -71.36 -28.10
CA VAL A 591 33.95 -70.18 -28.43
C VAL A 591 35.35 -70.34 -27.84
N ASP A 592 35.49 -70.74 -26.58
CA ASP A 592 36.79 -70.98 -25.94
C ASP A 592 37.59 -72.06 -26.65
N ALA A 593 36.96 -73.18 -26.99
CA ALA A 593 37.60 -74.27 -27.71
C ALA A 593 38.15 -73.82 -29.08
N LYS A 594 37.46 -72.90 -29.74
CA LYS A 594 37.89 -72.29 -31.01
C LYS A 594 38.97 -71.23 -30.84
N LEU A 595 38.89 -70.41 -29.79
CA LEU A 595 39.93 -69.44 -29.45
C LEU A 595 41.25 -70.11 -29.03
N LEU A 596 41.22 -71.36 -28.55
CA LEU A 596 42.39 -72.18 -28.21
C LEU A 596 43.11 -72.81 -29.43
N GLY A 597 42.50 -72.80 -30.62
CA GLY A 597 43.10 -73.30 -31.86
C GLY A 597 44.44 -72.63 -32.24
N LYS A 598 45.31 -73.32 -33.00
CA LYS A 598 46.63 -72.79 -33.42
C LYS A 598 46.57 -71.76 -34.56
N SER A 599 45.47 -71.72 -35.32
CA SER A 599 45.21 -70.78 -36.41
C SER A 599 43.70 -70.69 -36.65
N TRP A 600 43.17 -69.51 -36.95
CA TRP A 600 41.75 -69.32 -37.29
C TRP A 600 41.58 -69.16 -38.79
N ASN A 601 40.69 -69.95 -39.39
CA ASN A 601 40.28 -69.76 -40.77
C ASN A 601 39.04 -68.84 -40.86
N GLU A 602 38.63 -68.49 -42.09
CA GLU A 602 37.46 -67.61 -42.31
C GLU A 602 36.17 -68.21 -41.72
N ASP A 603 36.05 -69.54 -41.71
CA ASP A 603 34.91 -70.25 -41.11
C ASP A 603 34.90 -70.16 -39.57
N ASP A 604 36.07 -70.20 -38.93
CA ASP A 604 36.22 -70.06 -37.47
C ASP A 604 35.90 -68.62 -37.03
N LEU A 605 36.37 -67.61 -37.76
CA LEU A 605 36.02 -66.20 -37.49
C LEU A 605 34.53 -65.93 -37.72
N ARG A 606 33.95 -66.53 -38.77
CA ARG A 606 32.51 -66.48 -39.01
C ARG A 606 31.74 -67.16 -37.89
N PHE A 607 32.22 -68.30 -37.38
CA PHE A 607 31.62 -68.98 -36.24
C PHE A 607 31.65 -68.11 -34.98
N LEU A 608 32.80 -67.51 -34.63
CA LEU A 608 32.93 -66.62 -33.48
C LEU A 608 31.98 -65.42 -33.57
N PHE A 609 31.93 -64.79 -34.75
CA PHE A 609 31.01 -63.67 -35.00
C PHE A 609 29.55 -64.08 -34.84
N VAL A 610 29.14 -65.20 -35.45
CA VAL A 610 27.76 -65.71 -35.33
C VAL A 610 27.45 -66.05 -33.87
N SER A 611 28.38 -66.67 -33.14
CA SER A 611 28.18 -67.01 -31.73
C SER A 611 27.98 -65.77 -30.86
N TYR A 612 28.80 -64.72 -31.01
CA TYR A 612 28.58 -63.47 -30.29
C TYR A 612 27.31 -62.75 -30.75
N HIS A 613 27.00 -62.75 -32.05
CA HIS A 613 25.78 -62.17 -32.59
C HIS A 613 24.52 -62.82 -32.01
N THR A 614 24.51 -64.15 -31.93
CA THR A 614 23.44 -64.94 -31.34
C THR A 614 23.36 -64.72 -29.83
N LEU A 615 24.47 -64.73 -29.10
CA LEU A 615 24.51 -64.43 -27.66
C LEU A 615 23.97 -63.02 -27.36
N LYS A 616 24.34 -62.03 -28.18
CA LYS A 616 23.85 -60.66 -28.09
C LYS A 616 22.35 -60.56 -28.38
N GLY A 617 21.86 -61.31 -29.36
CA GLY A 617 20.42 -61.41 -29.65
C GLY A 617 19.66 -61.99 -28.45
N MET A 618 20.18 -63.07 -27.86
CA MET A 618 19.61 -63.72 -26.69
C MET A 618 19.65 -62.82 -25.44
N SER A 619 20.76 -62.13 -25.18
CA SER A 619 20.90 -61.24 -24.02
C SER A 619 20.01 -59.99 -24.14
N ARG A 620 19.89 -59.39 -25.35
CA ARG A 620 18.94 -58.29 -25.62
C ARG A 620 17.49 -58.73 -25.49
N GLY A 621 17.16 -59.93 -25.94
CA GLY A 621 15.82 -60.49 -25.82
C GLY A 621 15.36 -60.65 -24.37
N LEU A 622 16.31 -60.78 -23.43
CA LEU A 622 16.06 -60.80 -22.00
C LEU A 622 16.27 -59.45 -21.30
N GLY A 623 16.56 -58.37 -22.03
CA GLY A 623 16.80 -57.06 -21.40
C GLY A 623 18.10 -56.97 -20.59
N LEU A 624 19.04 -57.89 -20.79
CA LEU A 624 20.36 -57.89 -20.14
C LEU A 624 21.31 -56.95 -20.90
N HIS A 625 21.01 -55.65 -20.82
CA HIS A 625 21.69 -54.58 -21.54
C HIS A 625 23.19 -54.55 -21.26
N SER A 626 23.63 -54.68 -20.01
CA SER A 626 25.06 -54.60 -19.68
C SER A 626 25.85 -55.78 -20.28
N LEU A 627 25.27 -56.98 -20.29
CA LEU A 627 25.85 -58.14 -20.99
C LEU A 627 25.82 -57.96 -22.52
N SER A 628 24.71 -57.43 -23.06
CA SER A 628 24.63 -57.11 -24.50
C SER A 628 25.69 -56.11 -24.94
N ASP A 629 26.03 -55.12 -24.13
CA ASP A 629 27.00 -54.10 -24.49
C ASP A 629 28.42 -54.65 -24.46
N GLN A 630 28.74 -55.53 -23.49
CA GLN A 630 30.02 -56.23 -23.49
C GLN A 630 30.16 -57.18 -24.68
N ILE A 631 29.11 -57.94 -25.02
CA ILE A 631 29.12 -58.78 -26.22
C ILE A 631 29.21 -57.93 -27.49
N HIS A 632 28.59 -56.74 -27.51
CA HIS A 632 28.71 -55.84 -28.65
C HIS A 632 30.15 -55.35 -28.87
N LYS A 633 30.92 -55.08 -27.81
CA LYS A 633 32.34 -54.73 -27.94
C LYS A 633 33.12 -55.87 -28.59
N ALA A 634 32.97 -57.09 -28.06
CA ALA A 634 33.60 -58.29 -28.62
C ALA A 634 33.21 -58.53 -30.10
N GLU A 635 31.93 -58.36 -30.44
CA GLU A 635 31.43 -58.47 -31.82
C GLU A 635 32.00 -57.36 -32.74
N SER A 636 32.07 -56.11 -32.25
CA SER A 636 32.60 -54.97 -33.01
C SER A 636 34.08 -55.12 -33.33
N HIS A 637 34.88 -55.65 -32.40
CA HIS A 637 36.29 -55.96 -32.64
C HIS A 637 36.44 -57.02 -33.75
N LEU A 638 35.57 -58.04 -33.80
CA LEU A 638 35.55 -59.02 -34.89
C LEU A 638 35.08 -58.44 -36.24
N VAL A 639 34.19 -57.45 -36.24
CA VAL A 639 33.75 -56.75 -37.47
C VAL A 639 34.87 -55.86 -38.03
N ALA A 640 35.55 -55.12 -37.16
CA ALA A 640 36.69 -54.29 -37.53
C ALA A 640 37.81 -55.14 -38.15
N ALA A 641 38.07 -56.31 -37.57
CA ALA A 641 39.02 -57.29 -38.08
C ALA A 641 38.66 -57.90 -39.46
N ARG A 642 37.40 -57.84 -39.88
CA ARG A 642 36.92 -58.40 -41.16
C ARG A 642 36.91 -57.37 -42.30
N GLN A 643 36.89 -56.08 -41.97
CA GLN A 643 36.80 -54.99 -42.95
C GLN A 643 38.14 -54.34 -43.30
N ALA A 644 39.13 -54.42 -42.39
CA ALA A 644 40.50 -54.01 -42.63
C ALA A 644 41.39 -55.26 -42.63
N ASP A 645 42.48 -55.26 -43.40
CA ASP A 645 43.53 -56.31 -43.46
C ASP A 645 44.34 -56.32 -42.13
N TYR A 646 43.63 -56.34 -40.99
CA TYR A 646 44.10 -56.09 -39.65
C TYR A 646 44.48 -57.42 -38.99
N LEU A 647 45.70 -57.52 -38.48
CA LEU A 647 46.16 -58.65 -37.69
C LEU A 647 45.38 -58.68 -36.38
N ILE A 648 44.49 -59.67 -36.23
CA ILE A 648 43.72 -59.88 -35.01
C ILE A 648 44.68 -60.25 -33.87
N ASP A 649 44.71 -59.43 -32.81
CA ASP A 649 45.44 -59.74 -31.59
C ASP A 649 44.67 -60.78 -30.76
N ARG A 650 45.32 -61.90 -30.48
CA ARG A 650 44.72 -63.00 -29.70
C ARG A 650 44.51 -62.60 -28.24
N GLU A 651 45.36 -61.74 -27.69
CA GLU A 651 45.20 -61.29 -26.30
C GLU A 651 43.95 -60.42 -26.16
N GLU A 652 43.64 -59.59 -27.15
CA GLU A 652 42.47 -58.70 -27.15
C GLU A 652 41.14 -59.49 -27.26
N LEU A 653 41.05 -60.46 -28.18
CA LEU A 653 39.85 -61.32 -28.27
C LEU A 653 39.66 -62.24 -27.05
N THR A 654 40.75 -62.65 -26.41
CA THR A 654 40.68 -63.44 -25.18
C THR A 654 40.21 -62.56 -24.02
N ALA A 655 40.70 -61.32 -23.93
CA ALA A 655 40.25 -60.35 -22.93
C ALA A 655 38.77 -59.98 -23.09
N ASP A 656 38.29 -59.84 -24.34
CA ASP A 656 36.87 -59.61 -24.62
C ASP A 656 36.00 -60.79 -24.19
N GLN A 657 36.41 -62.02 -24.53
CA GLN A 657 35.72 -63.24 -24.12
C GLN A 657 35.66 -63.38 -22.59
N ASP A 658 36.76 -63.09 -21.91
CA ASP A 658 36.82 -63.12 -20.44
C ASP A 658 35.93 -62.02 -19.83
N GLY A 659 35.88 -60.83 -20.43
CA GLY A 659 34.96 -59.76 -20.06
C GLY A 659 33.48 -60.15 -20.21
N VAL A 660 33.13 -60.88 -21.29
CA VAL A 660 31.78 -61.41 -21.50
C VAL A 660 31.42 -62.48 -20.46
N LYS A 661 32.34 -63.40 -20.16
CA LYS A 661 32.13 -64.43 -19.12
C LYS A 661 32.00 -63.84 -17.73
N GLU A 662 32.83 -62.84 -17.40
CA GLU A 662 32.78 -62.19 -16.09
C GLU A 662 31.44 -61.48 -15.90
N CYS A 663 31.00 -60.72 -16.92
CA CYS A 663 29.70 -60.07 -16.89
C CYS A 663 28.56 -61.09 -16.77
N LEU A 664 28.60 -62.20 -17.53
CA LEU A 664 27.61 -63.27 -17.40
C LEU A 664 27.62 -63.91 -15.99
N ARG A 665 28.80 -64.11 -15.40
CA ARG A 665 28.94 -64.65 -14.04
C ARG A 665 28.34 -63.70 -13.00
N GLU A 666 28.59 -62.39 -13.12
CA GLU A 666 27.96 -61.38 -12.25
C GLU A 666 26.43 -61.49 -12.29
N TYR A 667 25.82 -61.61 -13.48
CA TYR A 667 24.37 -61.83 -13.58
C TYR A 667 23.90 -63.14 -12.94
N ILE A 668 24.65 -64.24 -13.10
CA ILE A 668 24.32 -65.54 -12.49
C ILE A 668 24.41 -65.47 -10.97
N GLU A 669 25.45 -64.86 -10.42
CA GLU A 669 25.65 -64.71 -8.98
C GLU A 669 24.56 -63.82 -8.36
N LEU A 670 24.21 -62.70 -9.00
CA LEU A 670 23.13 -61.83 -8.54
C LEU A 670 21.76 -62.53 -8.60
N ASN A 671 21.49 -63.26 -9.68
CA ASN A 671 20.25 -64.04 -9.81
C ASN A 671 20.12 -65.09 -8.69
N ASN A 672 21.21 -65.76 -8.33
CA ASN A 672 21.18 -66.85 -7.36
C ASN A 672 21.25 -66.36 -5.90
N GLN A 673 22.16 -65.44 -5.58
CA GLN A 673 22.44 -65.02 -4.21
C GLN A 673 21.58 -63.85 -3.73
N LYS A 674 21.22 -62.90 -4.61
CA LYS A 674 20.52 -61.66 -4.22
C LYS A 674 19.02 -61.73 -4.49
N LEU A 675 18.61 -62.29 -5.63
CA LEU A 675 17.20 -62.48 -5.96
C LEU A 675 16.60 -63.74 -5.32
N GLY A 676 17.41 -64.56 -4.64
CA GLY A 676 16.94 -65.74 -3.91
C GLY A 676 16.27 -66.78 -4.80
N ARG A 677 16.50 -66.73 -6.12
CA ARG A 677 15.94 -67.64 -7.12
C ARG A 677 16.68 -68.98 -7.10
N ILE A 678 16.81 -69.56 -5.92
CA ILE A 678 17.07 -70.97 -5.73
C ILE A 678 15.73 -71.66 -6.03
N VAL A 679 15.69 -72.50 -7.05
CA VAL A 679 14.52 -73.35 -7.32
C VAL A 679 14.37 -74.29 -6.12
N ASP A 680 13.38 -74.04 -5.26
CA ASP A 680 12.95 -74.99 -4.22
C ASP A 680 12.45 -76.26 -4.93
N PRO A 681 13.04 -77.44 -4.68
CA PRO A 681 12.62 -78.69 -5.34
C PRO A 681 11.16 -79.09 -5.08
N SER A 682 10.46 -78.41 -4.16
CA SER A 682 9.09 -78.72 -3.74
C SER A 682 7.99 -77.83 -4.35
N LEU A 683 8.31 -76.75 -5.06
CA LEU A 683 7.32 -75.88 -5.71
C LEU A 683 7.26 -76.15 -7.21
N MET A 684 6.08 -76.55 -7.70
CA MET A 684 5.85 -76.79 -9.12
C MET A 684 5.24 -75.54 -9.77
N MET A 685 5.97 -74.91 -10.69
CA MET A 685 5.41 -73.89 -11.56
C MET A 685 4.48 -74.53 -12.59
N ILE A 686 3.25 -74.03 -12.67
CA ILE A 686 2.27 -74.45 -13.67
C ILE A 686 2.07 -73.29 -14.64
N SER A 687 2.33 -73.52 -15.93
CA SER A 687 2.13 -72.48 -16.94
C SER A 687 0.64 -72.14 -17.09
N LYS A 688 0.33 -70.87 -17.34
CA LYS A 688 -1.04 -70.42 -17.64
C LYS A 688 -1.61 -71.17 -18.85
N GLU A 689 -0.77 -71.57 -19.82
CA GLU A 689 -1.21 -72.41 -20.94
C GLU A 689 -1.66 -73.81 -20.51
N LEU A 690 -1.05 -74.40 -19.48
CA LEU A 690 -1.48 -75.70 -18.95
C LEU A 690 -2.85 -75.57 -18.24
N ILE A 691 -3.08 -74.46 -17.54
CA ILE A 691 -4.35 -74.13 -16.89
C ILE A 691 -5.45 -73.89 -17.94
N LEU A 692 -5.15 -73.16 -19.01
CA LEU A 692 -6.09 -72.92 -20.11
C LEU A 692 -6.46 -74.22 -20.84
N ARG A 693 -5.48 -75.09 -21.15
CA ARG A 693 -5.76 -76.44 -21.69
C ARG A 693 -6.61 -77.29 -20.75
N PHE A 694 -6.39 -77.18 -19.44
CA PHE A 694 -7.21 -77.86 -18.45
C PHE A 694 -8.64 -77.31 -18.44
N LEU A 695 -8.82 -75.98 -18.50
CA LEU A 695 -10.13 -75.33 -18.55
C LEU A 695 -10.93 -75.68 -19.83
N ASP A 696 -10.25 -75.80 -20.97
CA ASP A 696 -10.86 -76.21 -22.25
C ASP A 696 -11.33 -77.66 -22.25
N SER A 697 -10.77 -78.52 -21.40
CA SER A 697 -11.23 -79.92 -21.30
C SER A 697 -12.61 -80.07 -20.62
N PHE A 698 -13.18 -78.98 -20.07
CA PHE A 698 -14.46 -78.98 -19.36
C PHE A 698 -15.62 -78.31 -20.12
N THR A 699 -15.42 -77.81 -21.35
CA THR A 699 -16.43 -77.04 -22.10
C THR A 699 -17.67 -77.85 -22.51
N ASP A 700 -17.55 -79.17 -22.68
CA ASP A 700 -18.64 -80.07 -23.10
C ASP A 700 -19.17 -81.00 -21.97
N VAL A 701 -18.82 -80.74 -20.72
CA VAL A 701 -19.15 -81.62 -19.57
C VAL A 701 -20.21 -80.97 -18.67
N GLN A 702 -21.22 -81.72 -18.21
CA GLN A 702 -22.20 -81.22 -17.23
C GLN A 702 -21.53 -81.03 -15.85
N ILE A 703 -21.26 -79.78 -15.49
CA ILE A 703 -20.57 -79.42 -14.24
C ILE A 703 -21.55 -78.86 -13.20
N ASN A 704 -21.30 -79.11 -11.91
CA ASN A 704 -22.12 -78.53 -10.84
C ASN A 704 -21.89 -77.02 -10.67
N GLN A 705 -22.84 -76.34 -10.02
CA GLN A 705 -22.87 -74.88 -9.90
C GLN A 705 -21.66 -74.30 -9.12
N LYS A 706 -21.07 -75.05 -8.20
CA LYS A 706 -19.91 -74.62 -7.41
C LYS A 706 -18.62 -74.69 -8.23
N LEU A 707 -18.40 -75.81 -8.93
CA LEU A 707 -17.25 -76.00 -9.81
C LEU A 707 -17.32 -75.08 -11.03
N SER A 708 -18.51 -74.80 -11.56
CA SER A 708 -18.72 -73.75 -12.57
C SER A 708 -18.28 -72.36 -12.08
N LYS A 709 -18.60 -72.02 -10.82
CA LYS A 709 -18.20 -70.75 -10.20
C LYS A 709 -16.68 -70.68 -9.94
N ASP A 710 -16.07 -71.77 -9.50
CA ASP A 710 -14.63 -71.85 -9.23
C ASP A 710 -13.81 -71.82 -10.53
N LEU A 711 -14.26 -72.52 -11.58
CA LEU A 711 -13.69 -72.44 -12.92
C LEU A 711 -13.88 -71.04 -13.53
N GLY A 712 -15.02 -70.39 -13.28
CA GLY A 712 -15.25 -68.99 -13.66
C GLY A 712 -14.35 -68.00 -12.91
N ALA A 713 -14.00 -68.27 -11.65
CA ALA A 713 -13.02 -67.48 -10.91
C ALA A 713 -11.60 -67.65 -11.46
N LEU A 714 -11.21 -68.89 -11.77
CA LEU A 714 -9.94 -69.21 -12.44
C LEU A 714 -9.85 -68.58 -13.83
N LYS A 715 -10.92 -68.65 -14.64
CA LYS A 715 -11.01 -67.95 -15.94
C LYS A 715 -10.85 -66.44 -15.76
N ARG A 716 -11.51 -65.80 -14.80
CA ARG A 716 -11.32 -64.37 -14.51
C ARG A 716 -9.89 -63.98 -14.12
N HIS A 717 -9.12 -64.89 -13.51
CA HIS A 717 -7.70 -64.64 -13.20
C HIS A 717 -6.78 -64.91 -14.39
N CYS A 718 -7.28 -65.60 -15.42
CA CYS A 718 -6.55 -65.90 -16.63
C CYS A 718 -6.87 -64.95 -17.78
N PHE A 719 -7.94 -64.15 -17.74
CA PHE A 719 -8.34 -63.24 -18.84
C PHE A 719 -8.43 -61.79 -18.34
N GLN A 720 -8.09 -60.82 -19.18
CA GLN A 720 -8.09 -59.38 -18.84
C GLN A 720 -9.14 -58.62 -19.63
N THR A 721 -9.86 -57.69 -19.01
CA THR A 721 -10.83 -56.85 -19.73
C THR A 721 -10.14 -55.68 -20.43
N LEU A 722 -10.79 -55.08 -21.45
CA LEU A 722 -10.22 -53.88 -22.07
C LEU A 722 -10.16 -52.70 -21.11
N GLU A 723 -11.07 -52.62 -20.14
CA GLU A 723 -11.01 -51.61 -19.08
C GLU A 723 -9.72 -51.77 -18.28
N ASP A 724 -9.40 -52.97 -17.79
CA ASP A 724 -8.17 -53.25 -17.04
C ASP A 724 -6.92 -52.87 -17.84
N ILE A 725 -6.91 -53.25 -19.13
CA ILE A 725 -5.81 -52.93 -20.05
C ILE A 725 -5.66 -51.41 -20.19
N CYS A 726 -6.76 -50.66 -20.35
CA CYS A 726 -6.71 -49.20 -20.44
C CYS A 726 -6.32 -48.53 -19.11
N TYR A 727 -6.81 -49.04 -17.98
CA TYR A 727 -6.50 -48.54 -16.64
C TYR A 727 -5.01 -48.66 -16.33
N ASN A 728 -4.38 -49.77 -16.72
CA ASN A 728 -2.94 -49.99 -16.56
C ASN A 728 -2.10 -48.96 -17.33
N GLN A 729 -2.67 -48.29 -18.34
CA GLN A 729 -1.98 -47.27 -19.15
C GLN A 729 -2.25 -45.83 -18.68
N LEU A 730 -3.05 -45.62 -17.62
CA LEU A 730 -3.43 -44.26 -17.21
C LEU A 730 -2.25 -43.36 -16.85
N ASP A 731 -1.21 -43.90 -16.21
CA ASP A 731 -0.03 -43.11 -15.85
C ASP A 731 0.74 -42.64 -17.09
N ALA A 732 0.84 -43.49 -18.12
CA ALA A 732 1.44 -43.13 -19.39
C ALA A 732 0.59 -42.09 -20.15
N ILE A 733 -0.74 -42.27 -20.17
CA ILE A 733 -1.69 -41.33 -20.77
C ILE A 733 -1.63 -39.98 -20.06
N LYS A 734 -1.58 -39.97 -18.74
CA LYS A 734 -1.49 -38.75 -17.92
C LYS A 734 -0.18 -38.01 -18.17
N SER A 735 0.95 -38.71 -18.15
CA SER A 735 2.27 -38.11 -18.44
C SER A 735 2.29 -37.44 -19.82
N MET A 736 1.61 -38.02 -20.82
CA MET A 736 1.55 -37.45 -22.15
C MET A 736 0.57 -36.28 -22.28
N SER A 737 -0.55 -36.34 -21.55
CA SER A 737 -1.50 -35.23 -21.44
C SER A 737 -0.82 -33.98 -20.89
N ASP A 738 -0.01 -34.16 -19.83
CA ASP A 738 0.77 -33.09 -19.20
C ASP A 738 1.83 -32.52 -20.16
N GLN A 739 2.54 -33.38 -20.90
CA GLN A 739 3.56 -32.95 -21.87
C GLN A 739 2.99 -32.20 -23.08
N LEU A 740 1.77 -32.54 -23.51
CA LEU A 740 1.11 -31.93 -24.67
C LEU A 740 0.19 -30.77 -24.29
N GLU A 741 0.10 -30.43 -22.99
CA GLU A 741 -0.78 -29.40 -22.43
C GLU A 741 -2.25 -29.58 -22.86
N LYS A 742 -2.70 -30.83 -23.03
CA LYS A 742 -4.08 -31.17 -23.37
C LYS A 742 -4.79 -31.77 -22.16
N PRO A 743 -6.10 -31.53 -21.97
CA PRO A 743 -6.87 -32.20 -20.92
C PRO A 743 -6.91 -33.72 -21.12
N ILE A 744 -6.83 -34.49 -20.02
CA ILE A 744 -6.91 -35.96 -20.07
C ILE A 744 -8.27 -36.36 -20.68
N PRO A 745 -8.29 -37.17 -21.74
CA PRO A 745 -9.52 -37.57 -22.40
C PRO A 745 -10.33 -38.53 -21.53
N LYS A 746 -11.66 -38.44 -21.63
CA LYS A 746 -12.55 -39.39 -20.99
C LYS A 746 -12.65 -40.64 -21.85
N LEU A 747 -12.30 -41.80 -21.29
CA LEU A 747 -12.52 -43.09 -21.94
C LEU A 747 -13.95 -43.56 -21.67
N LEU A 748 -14.67 -43.90 -22.74
CA LEU A 748 -16.05 -44.40 -22.70
C LEU A 748 -16.06 -45.81 -23.28
N PHE A 749 -16.58 -46.75 -22.51
CA PHE A 749 -16.61 -48.17 -22.87
C PHE A 749 -18.06 -48.62 -23.12
N ASP A 750 -18.34 -49.13 -24.31
CA ASP A 750 -19.65 -49.64 -24.72
C ASP A 750 -19.58 -51.14 -25.05
N ASN A 751 -20.43 -51.95 -24.41
CA ASN A 751 -20.52 -53.41 -24.63
C ASN A 751 -19.20 -54.19 -24.48
N VAL A 752 -18.28 -53.73 -23.64
CA VAL A 752 -16.99 -54.40 -23.36
C VAL A 752 -17.18 -55.53 -22.33
N ILE A 753 -17.81 -56.61 -22.77
CA ILE A 753 -18.17 -57.78 -21.94
C ILE A 753 -17.26 -58.99 -22.17
N TYR A 754 -16.21 -58.83 -22.98
CA TYR A 754 -15.29 -59.89 -23.36
C TYR A 754 -13.90 -59.67 -22.75
N GLY A 755 -13.40 -60.67 -22.02
CA GLY A 755 -12.01 -60.68 -21.55
C GLY A 755 -11.08 -61.36 -22.56
N LEU A 756 -9.88 -60.82 -22.72
CA LEU A 756 -8.84 -61.33 -23.61
C LEU A 756 -7.87 -62.27 -22.89
N GLU A 757 -7.41 -63.30 -23.60
CA GLU A 757 -6.33 -64.17 -23.14
C GLU A 757 -5.04 -63.36 -22.90
N PRO A 758 -4.19 -63.67 -21.90
CA PRO A 758 -3.09 -62.79 -21.48
C PRO A 758 -2.09 -62.51 -22.60
N LYS A 759 -1.82 -63.52 -23.43
CA LYS A 759 -0.89 -63.39 -24.55
C LYS A 759 -1.39 -62.39 -25.60
N ILE A 760 -2.70 -62.30 -25.78
CA ILE A 760 -3.34 -61.36 -26.71
C ILE A 760 -3.55 -60.01 -26.02
N ALA A 761 -3.83 -59.99 -24.72
CA ALA A 761 -3.95 -58.78 -23.91
C ALA A 761 -2.67 -57.92 -23.98
N ASP A 762 -1.48 -58.51 -23.89
CA ASP A 762 -0.21 -57.78 -24.04
C ASP A 762 -0.07 -57.08 -25.41
N VAL A 763 -0.57 -57.71 -26.48
CA VAL A 763 -0.58 -57.16 -27.84
C VAL A 763 -1.61 -56.04 -27.95
N PHE A 764 -2.75 -56.21 -27.30
CA PHE A 764 -3.82 -55.23 -27.27
C PHE A 764 -3.44 -53.99 -26.44
N GLU A 765 -2.71 -54.17 -25.33
CA GLU A 765 -2.17 -53.09 -24.50
C GLU A 765 -1.27 -52.17 -25.33
N ARG A 766 -0.30 -52.75 -26.04
CA ARG A 766 0.59 -51.99 -26.95
C ARG A 766 -0.21 -51.26 -28.03
N THR A 767 -1.22 -51.91 -28.59
CA THR A 767 -2.08 -51.33 -29.62
C THR A 767 -2.86 -50.13 -29.10
N ILE A 768 -3.55 -50.26 -27.96
CA ILE A 768 -4.34 -49.18 -27.36
C ILE A 768 -3.47 -48.02 -26.92
N THR A 769 -2.31 -48.26 -26.32
CA THR A 769 -1.36 -47.20 -25.94
C THR A 769 -0.96 -46.37 -27.16
N HIS A 770 -0.71 -47.01 -28.30
CA HIS A 770 -0.41 -46.32 -29.54
C HIS A 770 -1.61 -45.54 -30.11
N LEU A 771 -2.82 -46.08 -30.06
CA LEU A 771 -4.02 -45.39 -30.56
C LEU A 771 -4.38 -44.17 -29.70
N VAL A 772 -4.39 -44.32 -28.36
CA VAL A 772 -4.62 -43.20 -27.43
C VAL A 772 -3.54 -42.13 -27.58
N ARG A 773 -2.28 -42.54 -27.79
CA ARG A 773 -1.19 -41.62 -28.09
C ARG A 773 -1.42 -40.81 -29.34
N ASN A 774 -1.85 -41.45 -30.43
CA ASN A 774 -2.13 -40.77 -31.68
C ASN A 774 -3.35 -39.84 -31.55
N SER A 775 -4.40 -40.25 -30.84
CA SER A 775 -5.53 -39.38 -30.53
C SER A 775 -5.11 -38.16 -29.70
N LEU A 776 -4.28 -38.31 -28.67
CA LEU A 776 -3.81 -37.15 -27.89
C LEU A 776 -2.86 -36.23 -28.67
N ALA A 777 -1.92 -36.80 -29.42
CA ALA A 777 -0.96 -36.01 -30.18
C ALA A 777 -1.59 -35.28 -31.37
N HIS A 778 -2.52 -35.94 -32.08
CA HIS A 778 -2.97 -35.50 -33.40
C HIS A 778 -4.49 -35.44 -33.58
N GLY A 779 -5.27 -36.28 -32.91
CA GLY A 779 -6.73 -36.33 -33.04
C GLY A 779 -7.46 -35.23 -32.26
N LEU A 780 -7.25 -35.18 -30.95
CA LEU A 780 -7.93 -34.27 -30.03
C LEU A 780 -7.29 -32.88 -30.06
N GLU A 781 -8.12 -31.85 -30.14
CA GLU A 781 -7.71 -30.45 -30.07
C GLU A 781 -7.38 -30.05 -28.62
N THR A 782 -6.73 -28.91 -28.43
CA THR A 782 -6.53 -28.36 -27.07
C THR A 782 -7.87 -27.96 -26.44
N GLY A 783 -7.94 -27.90 -25.11
CA GLY A 783 -9.19 -27.55 -24.40
C GLY A 783 -9.81 -26.23 -24.89
N GLN A 784 -8.97 -25.23 -25.17
CA GLN A 784 -9.40 -23.92 -25.66
C GLN A 784 -9.94 -23.97 -27.10
N GLU A 785 -9.30 -24.73 -28.00
CA GLU A 785 -9.76 -24.93 -29.37
C GLU A 785 -11.11 -25.66 -29.39
N ARG A 786 -11.29 -26.65 -28.51
CA ARG A 786 -12.55 -27.40 -28.38
C ARG A 786 -13.71 -26.52 -27.91
N ILE A 787 -13.49 -25.68 -26.90
CA ILE A 787 -14.50 -24.73 -26.41
C ILE A 787 -14.88 -23.74 -27.52
N THR A 788 -13.91 -23.26 -28.29
CA THR A 788 -14.13 -22.33 -29.41
C THR A 788 -14.94 -22.97 -30.54
N ALA A 789 -14.77 -24.28 -30.77
CA ALA A 789 -15.55 -25.07 -31.72
C ALA A 789 -16.91 -25.56 -31.16
N GLY A 790 -17.30 -25.15 -29.94
CA GLY A 790 -18.55 -25.54 -29.28
C GLY A 790 -18.57 -26.97 -28.72
N LYS A 791 -17.42 -27.64 -28.62
CA LYS A 791 -17.26 -28.97 -28.04
C LYS A 791 -16.93 -28.89 -26.54
N LYS A 792 -17.07 -30.02 -25.83
CA LYS A 792 -16.64 -30.13 -24.42
C LYS A 792 -15.12 -29.98 -24.31
N GLU A 793 -14.68 -29.33 -23.24
CA GLU A 793 -13.26 -29.06 -22.94
C GLU A 793 -12.41 -30.34 -22.89
N ARG A 794 -12.92 -31.40 -22.27
CA ARG A 794 -12.29 -32.73 -22.29
C ARG A 794 -12.74 -33.50 -23.53
N GLY A 795 -11.79 -34.03 -24.28
CA GLY A 795 -12.04 -34.97 -25.39
C GLY A 795 -12.59 -36.30 -24.90
N GLU A 796 -13.32 -36.99 -25.77
CA GLU A 796 -13.87 -38.33 -25.48
C GLU A 796 -13.28 -39.35 -26.46
N ILE A 797 -12.85 -40.50 -25.93
CA ILE A 797 -12.42 -41.65 -26.71
C ILE A 797 -13.39 -42.79 -26.40
N HIS A 798 -14.06 -43.26 -27.44
CA HIS A 798 -15.08 -44.30 -27.40
C HIS A 798 -14.47 -45.63 -27.82
N ILE A 799 -14.56 -46.61 -26.94
CA ILE A 799 -14.08 -47.97 -27.15
C ILE A 799 -15.29 -48.90 -27.04
N ALA A 800 -15.62 -49.59 -28.12
CA ALA A 800 -16.77 -50.49 -28.15
C ALA A 800 -16.37 -51.88 -28.64
N GLN A 801 -17.05 -52.91 -28.15
CA GLN A 801 -16.88 -54.28 -28.66
C GLN A 801 -18.19 -54.83 -29.21
N GLU A 802 -18.07 -55.55 -30.32
CA GLU A 802 -19.19 -56.23 -30.96
C GLU A 802 -18.74 -57.61 -31.48
N ALA A 803 -19.53 -58.63 -31.21
CA ALA A 803 -19.32 -59.95 -31.79
C ALA A 803 -20.01 -60.01 -33.16
N VAL A 804 -19.21 -60.17 -34.23
CA VAL A 804 -19.68 -60.22 -35.61
C VAL A 804 -19.25 -61.55 -36.22
N GLY A 805 -20.18 -62.50 -36.35
CA GLY A 805 -19.87 -63.84 -36.84
C GLY A 805 -18.96 -64.61 -35.88
N SER A 806 -17.78 -65.04 -36.36
CA SER A 806 -16.74 -65.75 -35.58
C SER A 806 -15.60 -64.83 -35.12
N GLU A 807 -15.81 -63.53 -35.15
CA GLU A 807 -14.83 -62.53 -34.75
C GLU A 807 -15.44 -61.57 -33.73
N VAL A 808 -14.60 -61.06 -32.83
CA VAL A 808 -14.94 -59.93 -31.97
C VAL A 808 -14.22 -58.72 -32.53
N VAL A 809 -15.01 -57.71 -32.91
CA VAL A 809 -14.53 -56.46 -33.46
C VAL A 809 -14.50 -55.43 -32.34
N THR A 810 -13.33 -54.86 -32.08
CA THR A 810 -13.17 -53.73 -31.19
C THR A 810 -13.05 -52.45 -32.01
N TYR A 811 -13.91 -51.49 -31.70
CA TYR A 811 -13.94 -50.17 -32.30
C TYR A 811 -13.25 -49.16 -31.38
N PHE A 812 -12.38 -48.34 -31.96
CA PHE A 812 -11.72 -47.23 -31.26
C PHE A 812 -11.95 -45.94 -32.03
N GLN A 813 -12.55 -44.94 -31.40
CA GLN A 813 -12.88 -43.67 -32.03
C GLN A 813 -12.67 -42.50 -31.07
N ASP A 814 -12.04 -41.43 -31.54
CA ASP A 814 -12.00 -40.14 -30.83
C ASP A 814 -12.99 -39.13 -31.41
N ASP A 815 -13.39 -38.15 -30.60
CA ASP A 815 -14.29 -37.05 -30.97
C ASP A 815 -13.56 -35.76 -31.41
N GLY A 816 -12.31 -35.93 -31.86
CA GLY A 816 -11.38 -34.86 -32.18
C GLY A 816 -11.66 -34.14 -33.50
N GLN A 817 -10.61 -33.57 -34.07
CA GLN A 817 -10.70 -32.78 -35.31
C GLN A 817 -10.77 -33.63 -36.58
N GLY A 818 -10.60 -34.94 -36.47
CA GLY A 818 -10.55 -35.85 -37.61
C GLY A 818 -9.25 -35.76 -38.42
N VAL A 819 -9.15 -36.63 -39.42
CA VAL A 819 -7.98 -36.78 -40.29
C VAL A 819 -8.09 -35.82 -41.48
N ALA A 820 -7.03 -35.07 -41.76
CA ALA A 820 -6.97 -34.13 -42.88
C ALA A 820 -6.70 -34.87 -44.21
N LEU A 821 -7.75 -35.09 -44.99
CA LEU A 821 -7.67 -35.80 -46.28
C LEU A 821 -6.84 -35.02 -47.30
N ASP A 822 -6.92 -33.68 -47.31
CA ASP A 822 -6.12 -32.84 -48.21
C ASP A 822 -4.61 -32.98 -48.01
N ALA A 823 -4.18 -33.16 -46.76
CA ALA A 823 -2.77 -33.37 -46.43
C ALA A 823 -2.29 -34.75 -46.92
N ILE A 824 -3.14 -35.78 -46.80
CA ILE A 824 -2.87 -37.13 -47.31
C ILE A 824 -2.81 -37.13 -48.83
N ARG A 825 -3.78 -36.50 -49.52
CA ARG A 825 -3.80 -36.35 -50.98
C ARG A 825 -2.53 -35.68 -51.49
N SER A 826 -2.13 -34.57 -50.86
CA SER A 826 -0.94 -33.81 -51.25
C SER A 826 0.34 -34.62 -51.05
N LYS A 827 0.42 -35.41 -49.97
CA LYS A 827 1.59 -36.24 -49.67
C LYS A 827 1.67 -37.50 -50.55
N ALA A 828 0.53 -38.14 -50.85
CA ALA A 828 0.46 -39.25 -51.78
C ALA A 828 0.92 -38.83 -53.19
N LYS A 829 0.50 -37.64 -53.66
CA LYS A 829 0.98 -37.07 -54.93
C LYS A 829 2.48 -36.76 -54.92
N ALA A 830 3.01 -36.23 -53.82
CA ALA A 830 4.45 -35.95 -53.70
C ALA A 830 5.32 -37.22 -53.67
N LEU A 831 4.77 -38.34 -53.19
CA LEU A 831 5.43 -39.65 -53.13
C LEU A 831 5.12 -40.56 -54.34
N ASN A 832 4.45 -40.05 -55.37
CA ASN A 832 4.06 -40.77 -56.60
C ASN A 832 3.18 -42.03 -56.38
N TYR A 833 2.28 -42.02 -55.38
CA TYR A 833 1.26 -43.06 -55.27
C TYR A 833 0.19 -42.88 -56.37
N GLU A 834 -0.11 -43.94 -57.12
CA GLU A 834 -1.21 -43.95 -58.10
C GLU A 834 -2.57 -44.01 -57.38
N LEU A 835 -3.25 -42.87 -57.28
CA LEU A 835 -4.60 -42.79 -56.73
C LEU A 835 -5.59 -43.17 -57.83
N THR A 836 -5.95 -44.46 -57.90
CA THR A 836 -6.86 -45.01 -58.92
C THR A 836 -8.35 -44.77 -58.63
N ASP A 837 -8.71 -44.48 -57.37
CA ASP A 837 -10.08 -44.14 -56.97
C ASP A 837 -10.05 -43.14 -55.79
N GLU A 838 -10.78 -42.02 -55.88
CA GLU A 838 -10.80 -40.95 -54.87
C GLU A 838 -11.78 -41.21 -53.71
N ASN A 839 -12.03 -42.48 -53.37
CA ASN A 839 -12.84 -42.83 -52.19
C ASN A 839 -12.07 -42.48 -50.90
N PRO A 840 -12.67 -41.77 -49.91
CA PRO A 840 -12.06 -41.49 -48.62
C PRO A 840 -11.43 -42.71 -47.92
N GLU A 841 -12.02 -43.90 -48.02
CA GLU A 841 -11.47 -45.11 -47.38
C GLU A 841 -10.14 -45.55 -48.00
N SER A 842 -10.00 -45.45 -49.33
CA SER A 842 -8.75 -45.76 -50.05
C SER A 842 -7.63 -44.77 -49.72
N LEU A 843 -7.99 -43.52 -49.39
CA LEU A 843 -7.02 -42.53 -48.94
C LEU A 843 -6.61 -42.76 -47.48
N LEU A 844 -7.55 -43.16 -46.63
CA LEU A 844 -7.28 -43.45 -45.22
C LEU A 844 -6.43 -44.71 -45.03
N SER A 845 -6.60 -45.73 -45.88
CA SER A 845 -5.78 -46.96 -45.83
C SER A 845 -4.29 -46.70 -46.05
N LEU A 846 -3.91 -45.62 -46.77
CA LEU A 846 -2.51 -45.20 -46.93
C LEU A 846 -1.86 -44.84 -45.59
N LEU A 847 -2.62 -44.43 -44.57
CA LEU A 847 -2.06 -44.18 -43.23
C LEU A 847 -1.57 -45.45 -42.53
N LEU A 848 -1.97 -46.62 -43.01
CA LEU A 848 -1.54 -47.93 -42.51
C LEU A 848 -0.33 -48.47 -43.28
N GLU A 849 0.13 -47.79 -44.34
CA GLU A 849 1.28 -48.21 -45.15
C GLU A 849 2.60 -47.80 -44.51
N THR A 850 3.58 -48.70 -44.54
CA THR A 850 4.89 -48.49 -43.93
C THR A 850 5.61 -47.31 -44.58
N GLY A 851 6.01 -46.33 -43.75
CA GLY A 851 6.72 -45.12 -44.22
C GLY A 851 5.80 -43.97 -44.69
N PHE A 852 4.48 -44.14 -44.67
CA PHE A 852 3.53 -43.06 -44.97
C PHE A 852 3.12 -42.31 -43.68
N SER A 853 3.72 -41.14 -43.44
CA SER A 853 3.38 -40.26 -42.32
C SER A 853 3.19 -38.84 -42.83
N THR A 854 2.25 -38.04 -42.33
CA THR A 854 1.98 -36.68 -42.83
C THR A 854 2.93 -35.60 -42.30
N ARG A 855 3.82 -35.90 -41.34
CA ARG A 855 4.71 -34.92 -40.68
C ARG A 855 5.93 -34.53 -41.54
N GLN A 856 6.40 -33.28 -41.43
CA GLN A 856 7.62 -32.76 -42.11
C GLN A 856 8.86 -32.69 -41.20
N GLN A 857 8.72 -32.80 -39.87
CA GLN A 857 9.83 -32.85 -38.90
C GLN A 857 9.58 -33.88 -37.80
N VAL A 858 10.66 -34.49 -37.28
CA VAL A 858 10.64 -35.49 -36.19
C VAL A 858 10.74 -34.73 -34.86
N ASP A 859 9.65 -34.61 -34.11
CA ASP A 859 9.66 -34.03 -32.76
C ASP A 859 10.10 -35.08 -31.73
N ASN A 860 11.11 -34.74 -30.92
CA ASN A 860 11.68 -35.60 -29.87
C ASN A 860 10.74 -35.94 -28.70
N ILE A 861 9.56 -35.31 -28.63
CA ILE A 861 8.55 -35.55 -27.57
C ILE A 861 7.66 -36.76 -27.94
N ALA A 862 7.54 -37.08 -29.23
CA ALA A 862 6.92 -38.31 -29.69
C ALA A 862 8.01 -39.39 -29.92
N GLY A 863 8.55 -39.96 -28.83
CA GLY A 863 9.55 -41.03 -28.87
C GLY A 863 9.31 -42.05 -29.99
N ARG A 864 10.37 -42.21 -30.82
CA ARG A 864 10.54 -43.01 -32.05
C ARG A 864 9.30 -43.00 -32.95
N GLY A 865 9.38 -42.36 -34.12
CA GLY A 865 8.32 -42.30 -35.13
C GLY A 865 7.84 -43.69 -35.57
N VAL A 866 6.89 -44.25 -34.82
CA VAL A 866 6.21 -45.52 -35.05
C VAL A 866 4.80 -45.18 -35.52
N GLY A 867 4.50 -45.46 -36.78
CA GLY A 867 3.21 -45.16 -37.40
C GLY A 867 2.13 -46.17 -37.03
N LEU A 868 0.94 -45.99 -37.62
CA LEU A 868 -0.17 -46.95 -37.51
C LEU A 868 0.12 -48.29 -38.22
N ASP A 869 1.19 -48.33 -39.03
CA ASP A 869 1.73 -49.52 -39.71
C ASP A 869 2.24 -50.58 -38.72
N VAL A 870 2.89 -50.17 -37.62
CA VAL A 870 3.38 -51.09 -36.59
C VAL A 870 2.22 -51.66 -35.76
N VAL A 871 1.16 -50.87 -35.54
CA VAL A 871 -0.07 -51.34 -34.89
C VAL A 871 -0.74 -52.42 -35.75
N LYS A 872 -0.86 -52.16 -37.06
CA LYS A 872 -1.37 -53.16 -38.02
C LYS A 872 -0.56 -54.45 -37.97
N MET A 873 0.78 -54.35 -37.98
CA MET A 873 1.66 -55.52 -37.88
C MET A 873 1.44 -56.33 -36.58
N TYR A 874 1.26 -55.67 -35.43
CA TYR A 874 1.00 -56.36 -34.16
C TYR A 874 -0.31 -57.17 -34.20
N ILE A 875 -1.37 -56.61 -34.77
CA ILE A 875 -2.67 -57.26 -34.87
C ILE A 875 -2.66 -58.38 -35.93
N GLU A 876 -2.03 -58.17 -37.08
CA GLU A 876 -1.90 -59.20 -38.11
C GLU A 876 -1.04 -60.38 -37.65
N HIS A 877 -0.02 -60.14 -36.81
CA HIS A 877 0.84 -61.19 -36.27
C HIS A 877 0.10 -62.18 -35.36
N VAL A 878 -1.01 -61.76 -34.74
CA VAL A 878 -1.88 -62.64 -33.94
C VAL A 878 -3.06 -63.22 -34.75
N GLY A 879 -3.07 -62.97 -36.06
CA GLY A 879 -4.10 -63.45 -36.98
C GLY A 879 -5.39 -62.62 -36.94
N GLY A 880 -5.32 -61.36 -36.51
CA GLY A 880 -6.42 -60.39 -36.59
C GLY A 880 -6.29 -59.45 -37.78
N GLN A 881 -7.24 -58.53 -37.91
CA GLN A 881 -7.27 -57.51 -38.94
C GLN A 881 -7.40 -56.11 -38.32
N PHE A 882 -6.62 -55.15 -38.82
CA PHE A 882 -6.69 -53.74 -38.42
C PHE A 882 -7.04 -52.85 -39.62
N THR A 883 -8.17 -52.15 -39.53
CA THR A 883 -8.67 -51.27 -40.59
C THR A 883 -9.10 -49.90 -40.07
N ILE A 884 -9.23 -48.93 -40.98
CA ILE A 884 -9.71 -47.57 -40.70
C ILE A 884 -10.97 -47.34 -41.52
N GLN A 885 -12.04 -46.86 -40.88
CA GLN A 885 -13.30 -46.51 -41.54
C GLN A 885 -13.64 -45.04 -41.31
N ALA A 886 -14.24 -44.40 -42.32
CA ALA A 886 -14.81 -43.06 -42.19
C ALA A 886 -16.16 -43.09 -41.46
N CYS A 887 -16.36 -42.19 -40.50
CA CYS A 887 -17.59 -42.11 -39.70
C CYS A 887 -18.48 -40.90 -40.01
N SER A 888 -18.02 -39.98 -40.86
CA SER A 888 -18.76 -38.77 -41.25
C SER A 888 -18.50 -38.41 -42.70
N GLU A 889 -19.33 -37.55 -43.28
CA GLU A 889 -18.99 -36.86 -44.54
C GLU A 889 -17.81 -35.88 -44.31
N GLU A 890 -17.06 -35.59 -45.38
CA GLU A 890 -15.93 -34.65 -45.34
C GLU A 890 -16.41 -33.24 -45.00
N ASN A 891 -15.87 -32.67 -43.92
CA ASN A 891 -16.23 -31.34 -43.46
C ASN A 891 -14.95 -30.49 -43.34
N HIS A 892 -14.84 -29.44 -44.17
CA HIS A 892 -13.65 -28.58 -44.26
C HIS A 892 -12.32 -29.35 -44.49
N GLY A 893 -12.32 -30.35 -45.39
CA GLY A 893 -11.11 -31.12 -45.73
C GLY A 893 -10.69 -32.19 -44.70
N ARG A 894 -11.52 -32.40 -43.68
CA ARG A 894 -11.28 -33.36 -42.59
C ARG A 894 -12.44 -34.34 -42.44
N ILE A 895 -12.11 -35.56 -42.00
CA ILE A 895 -13.08 -36.65 -41.80
C ILE A 895 -12.86 -37.33 -40.45
N LEU A 896 -13.94 -37.63 -39.73
CA LEU A 896 -13.84 -38.44 -38.51
C LEU A 896 -13.63 -39.90 -38.89
N VAL A 897 -12.74 -40.57 -38.17
CA VAL A 897 -12.38 -41.96 -38.44
C VAL A 897 -12.55 -42.81 -37.20
N ARG A 898 -12.79 -44.10 -37.43
CA ARG A 898 -12.81 -45.14 -36.40
C ARG A 898 -11.86 -46.24 -36.83
N PHE A 899 -11.04 -46.68 -35.88
CA PHE A 899 -10.17 -47.84 -36.04
C PHE A 899 -10.93 -49.10 -35.65
N MET A 900 -10.81 -50.14 -36.48
CA MET A 900 -11.45 -51.44 -36.27
C MET A 900 -10.37 -52.49 -36.09
N ILE A 901 -10.43 -53.20 -34.96
CA ILE A 901 -9.57 -54.33 -34.64
C ILE A 901 -10.44 -55.58 -34.59
N ALA A 902 -10.40 -56.41 -35.64
CA ALA A 902 -11.10 -57.69 -35.67
C ALA A 902 -10.16 -58.80 -35.23
N LEU A 903 -10.58 -59.58 -34.23
CA LEU A 903 -9.82 -60.73 -33.73
C LEU A 903 -10.72 -61.97 -33.65
N PRO A 904 -10.18 -63.18 -33.89
CA PRO A 904 -10.92 -64.42 -33.73
C PRO A 904 -11.55 -64.57 -32.34
N ASP A 905 -12.81 -65.01 -32.29
CA ASP A 905 -13.60 -65.17 -31.06
C ASP A 905 -12.93 -66.07 -30.00
N ARG A 906 -12.13 -67.06 -30.40
CA ARG A 906 -11.38 -67.97 -29.52
C ARG A 906 -10.43 -67.26 -28.55
N TYR A 907 -10.02 -66.03 -28.85
CA TYR A 907 -9.16 -65.23 -27.96
C TYR A 907 -9.94 -64.53 -26.85
N PHE A 908 -11.27 -64.60 -26.91
CA PHE A 908 -12.18 -63.92 -26.01
C PHE A 908 -12.96 -64.91 -25.14
N SER A 909 -13.24 -64.50 -23.92
CA SER A 909 -14.18 -65.19 -23.02
C SER A 909 -15.24 -64.21 -22.57
N HIS A 910 -16.51 -64.63 -22.51
CA HIS A 910 -17.60 -63.78 -22.00
C HIS A 910 -17.48 -63.66 -20.48
N ILE A 911 -17.35 -62.43 -19.98
CA ILE A 911 -17.19 -62.14 -18.56
C ILE A 911 -18.25 -61.11 -18.15
N GLU A 912 -19.36 -61.55 -17.54
CA GLU A 912 -20.33 -60.62 -16.96
C GLU A 912 -19.73 -59.96 -15.71
N PHE A 913 -19.45 -58.66 -15.79
CA PHE A 913 -19.14 -57.82 -14.63
C PHE A 913 -20.36 -56.94 -14.29
N GLN A 914 -20.73 -56.89 -13.01
CA GLN A 914 -21.62 -55.85 -12.50
C GLN A 914 -20.84 -54.52 -12.56
N SER A 915 -21.28 -53.60 -13.41
CA SER A 915 -20.68 -52.29 -13.58
C SER A 915 -20.73 -51.49 -12.28
N SER A 916 -19.61 -51.43 -11.57
CA SER A 916 -19.38 -50.42 -10.55
C SER A 916 -18.99 -49.13 -11.26
N GLN A 917 -19.95 -48.23 -11.43
CA GLN A 917 -19.69 -46.83 -11.74
C GLN A 917 -18.75 -46.25 -10.68
N VAL A 918 -17.48 -46.04 -11.04
CA VAL A 918 -16.56 -45.18 -10.29
C VAL A 918 -16.12 -44.09 -11.26
N ALA A 919 -16.36 -42.85 -10.84
CA ALA A 919 -16.38 -41.62 -11.64
C ALA A 919 -15.00 -41.01 -11.92
#